data_AF-A3X0Y3-F1
#
_entry.id   AF-A3X0Y3-F1
#
_cell.length_a   1.000
_cell.length_b   1.000
_cell.length_c   1.000
_cell.angle_alpha   90.00
_cell.angle_beta   90.00
_cell.angle_gamma   90.00
#
_symmetry.space_group_name_H-M   'P 1'
#
loop_
_entity.id
_entity.type
_entity.pdbx_description
1 polymer ?
#
loop_
_entity_poly.entity_id
_entity_poly.type
_entity_poly.pdbx_seq_one_letter_code
_entity_poly.pdbx_strand_id
1 'polypeptide(L)'
;MSMADKPIVLITGAAGNIGGSLAQALQQHYTVIGLDVASGDTDYPIIEVDLTDEKNVAEALARFGSEHGHHISSVVHLAAFFDFSGEDKPQYKTVNVDGSRNLIRALQAFEVEQFVYSGTMLVHEPGRPGERIDEDRPIAPGWAYPKSKAEAEQAIREERGDIPVVFLHLAGLYDERTSVPTLANQIARIYERDFQSHLYSGDTAAGQSMVHREDMIDAFVRAIDRRGELPQEAVLLIGEPEAIGYDDLQDRLGCLIHGEDEWATLRVPSAVAGIGAWVQDKAEPVVPDAIDQGERPFIQPFMTRMASDHYALNIRRARELLEWKPRHRLAEELPAIVAALKQDPAAWYKANRIAPPAFVTEAEAVGENPEELRARHEQWRRSAHGDTRWAHFVNIALGCWILVQPVIVEVEETALFWSEVFLGAALIFFATLSLSWRLAWARWASAAVAAGIMAVPFLFWTGNPAAFLSDTLVGAFAFGLAVGTRPEPGTSVVAAMTGPEIPPGWSYNPSAWTQRLPIIFLALIGVLIARYLSAYQLGQIDSVWEPFFPGLPDDPAKNGTEAVITSSVSEAFPIPDAALGGYTYALEIVTGIVGSRARWRTMPWLVFLFGLMIAPLGIVSILFVIIQPIVIGTWATLTLIGAAAMLIQIPYSLDELLATIQFLRRRAKAGRPWLRVFLFGDTDQGQRGERTDEFERAPGAVLRDMLAGGVNLPWNLALAAVLAASLLFTRLTFGAEGAMADADHLIGFLALTIISLAAAEVARPLRYGLIPLGAVLLITPFLLEAGATHRIGSIVIGLMLIALSFRRGAIRERYGTWDRYIVSAEGGTRRLAGDTARAATGDEVMILRKETRDLKEVVAKQALELRLLKKRMIAGRGTTDEIPRLREAGDHALRQSSSMTPRARSSPEDDH
;
A
#
# COMPACT_ATOMS: atom_id res chain seq x y z
N MET A 1 -56.77 6.01 25.22
CA MET A 1 -57.56 5.52 24.07
C MET A 1 -57.07 4.11 23.76
N SER A 2 -57.98 3.17 23.53
CA SER A 2 -57.59 1.83 23.06
C SER A 2 -56.99 1.95 21.66
N MET A 3 -56.17 0.99 21.19
CA MET A 3 -55.60 1.02 19.83
C MET A 3 -56.67 1.12 18.72
N ALA A 4 -57.95 0.84 19.01
CA ALA A 4 -59.02 0.79 18.02
C ALA A 4 -59.53 2.15 17.49
N ASP A 5 -59.10 3.29 18.05
CA ASP A 5 -59.62 4.63 17.67
C ASP A 5 -58.59 5.54 16.96
N LYS A 6 -57.37 5.07 16.69
CA LYS A 6 -56.34 5.89 16.01
C LYS A 6 -56.50 5.82 14.48
N PRO A 7 -56.37 6.94 13.74
CA PRO A 7 -56.37 6.93 12.28
C PRO A 7 -55.18 6.13 11.74
N ILE A 8 -55.33 5.51 10.56
CA ILE A 8 -54.34 4.59 10.00
C ILE A 8 -53.42 5.31 9.02
N VAL A 9 -52.10 5.13 9.20
CA VAL A 9 -51.08 5.54 8.24
C VAL A 9 -50.37 4.31 7.69
N LEU A 10 -50.38 4.16 6.37
CA LEU A 10 -49.69 3.10 5.65
C LEU A 10 -48.37 3.63 5.10
N ILE A 11 -47.24 3.00 5.41
CA ILE A 11 -45.92 3.45 4.97
C ILE A 11 -45.28 2.37 4.10
N THR A 12 -44.84 2.71 2.88
CA THR A 12 -44.00 1.78 2.10
C THR A 12 -42.52 2.04 2.33
N GLY A 13 -41.68 1.01 2.25
CA GLY A 13 -40.28 1.12 2.66
C GLY A 13 -40.16 1.34 4.17
N ALA A 14 -41.12 0.82 4.93
CA ALA A 14 -41.26 1.08 6.35
C ALA A 14 -40.13 0.45 7.18
N ALA A 15 -39.50 -0.65 6.74
CA ALA A 15 -38.34 -1.22 7.40
C ALA A 15 -37.03 -0.47 7.06
N GLY A 16 -37.08 0.50 6.13
CA GLY A 16 -35.95 1.32 5.73
C GLY A 16 -35.58 2.40 6.75
N ASN A 17 -34.43 3.06 6.54
CA ASN A 17 -33.88 4.08 7.44
C ASN A 17 -34.85 5.25 7.70
N ILE A 18 -35.45 5.81 6.64
CA ILE A 18 -36.43 6.89 6.75
C ILE A 18 -37.77 6.36 7.29
N GLY A 19 -38.22 5.21 6.78
CA GLY A 19 -39.48 4.57 7.17
C GLY A 19 -39.56 4.29 8.67
N GLY A 20 -38.50 3.72 9.26
CA GLY A 20 -38.44 3.44 10.69
C GLY A 20 -38.48 4.70 11.56
N SER A 21 -37.74 5.74 11.17
CA SER A 21 -37.73 7.02 11.90
C SER A 21 -39.10 7.70 11.85
N LEU A 22 -39.77 7.67 10.69
CA LEU A 22 -41.10 8.25 10.52
C LEU A 22 -42.18 7.43 11.24
N ALA A 23 -42.13 6.10 11.15
CA ALA A 23 -43.06 5.21 11.84
C ALA A 23 -43.02 5.45 13.36
N GLN A 24 -41.82 5.56 13.94
CA GLN A 24 -41.65 5.83 15.37
C GLN A 24 -42.26 7.18 15.79
N ALA A 25 -42.12 8.22 14.95
CA ALA A 25 -42.72 9.54 15.21
C ALA A 25 -44.26 9.52 15.14
N LEU A 26 -44.84 8.71 14.25
CA LEU A 26 -46.28 8.67 14.02
C LEU A 26 -47.06 7.78 14.99
N GLN A 27 -46.45 6.72 15.54
CA GLN A 27 -47.14 5.75 16.41
C GLN A 27 -47.86 6.34 17.63
N GLN A 28 -47.43 7.51 18.10
CA GLN A 28 -48.09 8.19 19.22
C GLN A 28 -49.52 8.60 18.89
N HIS A 29 -49.77 9.03 17.65
CA HIS A 29 -51.06 9.60 17.21
C HIS A 29 -51.79 8.73 16.19
N TYR A 30 -51.07 7.87 15.46
CA TYR A 30 -51.58 7.04 14.38
C TYR A 30 -51.33 5.55 14.63
N THR A 31 -52.16 4.72 14.01
CA THR A 31 -51.88 3.30 13.84
C THR A 31 -51.03 3.15 12.58
N VAL A 32 -49.75 2.84 12.74
CA VAL A 32 -48.81 2.70 11.62
C VAL A 32 -48.79 1.26 11.15
N ILE A 33 -49.05 1.05 9.85
CA ILE A 33 -48.88 -0.24 9.17
C ILE A 33 -47.81 -0.08 8.10
N GLY A 34 -46.83 -0.96 8.08
CA GLY A 34 -45.74 -0.94 7.12
C GLY A 34 -45.98 -1.86 5.92
N LEU A 35 -45.43 -1.48 4.77
CA LEU A 35 -45.30 -2.26 3.56
C LEU A 35 -43.80 -2.33 3.20
N ASP A 36 -43.23 -3.53 3.08
CA ASP A 36 -41.82 -3.70 2.69
C ASP A 36 -41.57 -5.08 2.06
N VAL A 37 -40.43 -5.25 1.38
CA VAL A 37 -40.09 -6.53 0.72
C VAL A 37 -39.74 -7.64 1.71
N ALA A 38 -39.40 -7.27 2.95
CA ALA A 38 -39.13 -8.21 4.03
C ALA A 38 -39.61 -7.62 5.37
N SER A 39 -40.23 -8.46 6.19
CA SER A 39 -40.54 -8.10 7.58
C SER A 39 -39.24 -7.94 8.37
N GLY A 40 -38.90 -6.68 8.70
CA GLY A 40 -37.78 -6.35 9.58
C GLY A 40 -38.14 -6.50 11.07
N ASP A 41 -37.16 -6.36 11.95
CA ASP A 41 -37.37 -6.27 13.40
C ASP A 41 -37.91 -4.85 13.73
N THR A 42 -39.24 -4.72 13.76
CA THR A 42 -39.92 -3.42 13.91
C THR A 42 -41.02 -3.51 14.97
N ASP A 43 -41.24 -2.40 15.69
CA ASP A 43 -42.26 -2.30 16.74
C ASP A 43 -43.69 -2.08 16.20
N TYR A 44 -43.88 -2.19 14.88
CA TYR A 44 -45.14 -1.99 14.16
C TYR A 44 -45.35 -3.09 13.14
N PRO A 45 -46.59 -3.45 12.80
CA PRO A 45 -46.85 -4.52 11.84
C PRO A 45 -46.36 -4.14 10.44
N ILE A 46 -45.71 -5.10 9.76
CA ILE A 46 -45.32 -5.00 8.35
C ILE A 46 -46.03 -6.09 7.55
N ILE A 47 -46.67 -5.70 6.46
CA ILE A 47 -47.17 -6.62 5.43
C ILE A 47 -46.12 -6.68 4.33
N GLU A 48 -45.63 -7.89 4.05
CA GLU A 48 -44.63 -8.09 3.00
C GLU A 48 -45.25 -7.85 1.62
N VAL A 49 -44.58 -7.02 0.82
CA VAL A 49 -45.01 -6.69 -0.54
C VAL A 49 -43.82 -6.39 -1.46
N ASP A 50 -43.84 -6.97 -2.65
CA ASP A 50 -42.99 -6.60 -3.76
C ASP A 50 -43.77 -5.68 -4.71
N LEU A 51 -43.41 -4.40 -4.72
CA LEU A 51 -44.06 -3.39 -5.56
C LEU A 51 -43.86 -3.64 -7.06
N THR A 52 -42.88 -4.45 -7.45
CA THR A 52 -42.63 -4.80 -8.85
C THR A 52 -43.63 -5.80 -9.42
N ASP A 53 -44.37 -6.51 -8.56
CA ASP A 53 -45.42 -7.45 -8.95
C ASP A 53 -46.81 -6.91 -8.58
N GLU A 54 -47.55 -6.49 -9.60
CA GLU A 54 -48.92 -5.97 -9.47
C GLU A 54 -49.87 -6.91 -8.70
N LYS A 55 -49.72 -8.23 -8.86
CA LYS A 55 -50.58 -9.20 -8.15
C LYS A 55 -50.22 -9.25 -6.68
N ASN A 56 -48.93 -9.22 -6.36
CA ASN A 56 -48.46 -9.22 -4.98
C ASN A 56 -48.91 -7.95 -4.24
N VAL A 57 -48.88 -6.79 -4.91
CA VAL A 57 -49.42 -5.53 -4.38
C VAL A 57 -50.92 -5.65 -4.08
N ALA A 58 -51.70 -6.21 -5.02
CA ALA A 58 -53.14 -6.39 -4.83
C ALA A 58 -53.45 -7.36 -3.67
N GLU A 59 -52.71 -8.45 -3.54
CA GLU A 59 -52.85 -9.42 -2.44
C GLU A 59 -52.49 -8.81 -1.08
N ALA A 60 -51.39 -8.03 -1.02
CA ALA A 60 -50.95 -7.35 0.20
C ALA A 60 -51.97 -6.31 0.66
N LEU A 61 -52.53 -5.51 -0.26
CA LEU A 61 -53.57 -4.53 0.08
C LEU A 61 -54.90 -5.19 0.40
N ALA A 62 -55.27 -6.30 -0.26
CA ALA A 62 -56.46 -7.07 0.12
C ALA A 62 -56.34 -7.62 1.55
N ARG A 63 -55.15 -8.12 1.93
CA ARG A 63 -54.84 -8.54 3.29
C ARG A 63 -54.97 -7.37 4.27
N PHE A 64 -54.34 -6.23 3.97
CA PHE A 64 -54.51 -5.00 4.75
C PHE A 64 -56.00 -4.65 4.96
N GLY A 65 -56.80 -4.65 3.88
CA GLY A 65 -58.22 -4.32 3.95
C GLY A 65 -59.03 -5.25 4.84
N SER A 66 -58.71 -6.55 4.83
CA SER A 66 -59.34 -7.54 5.71
C SER A 66 -58.95 -7.42 7.18
N GLU A 67 -57.72 -6.99 7.48
CA GLU A 67 -57.19 -6.88 8.85
C GLU A 67 -57.51 -5.52 9.49
N HIS A 68 -57.58 -4.45 8.69
CA HIS A 68 -57.59 -3.07 9.16
C HIS A 68 -58.73 -2.20 8.59
N GLY A 69 -59.50 -2.72 7.63
CA GLY A 69 -60.58 -1.98 6.95
C GLY A 69 -60.12 -1.22 5.71
N HIS A 70 -61.08 -0.57 5.04
CA HIS A 70 -60.86 0.09 3.74
C HIS A 70 -60.57 1.58 3.81
N HIS A 71 -60.45 2.16 5.00
CA HIS A 71 -60.21 3.59 5.20
C HIS A 71 -58.75 3.83 5.63
N ILE A 72 -58.04 4.68 4.89
CA ILE A 72 -56.63 5.02 5.13
C ILE A 72 -56.49 6.53 5.20
N SER A 73 -56.03 7.05 6.34
CA SER A 73 -55.86 8.49 6.54
C SER A 73 -54.68 9.04 5.75
N SER A 74 -53.57 8.31 5.66
CA SER A 74 -52.48 8.71 4.77
C SER A 74 -51.65 7.51 4.32
N VAL A 75 -51.26 7.50 3.05
CA VAL A 75 -50.26 6.58 2.52
C VAL A 75 -48.96 7.34 2.30
N VAL A 76 -47.86 6.93 2.93
CA VAL A 76 -46.54 7.52 2.73
C VAL A 76 -45.68 6.57 1.90
N HIS A 77 -45.39 6.96 0.66
CA HIS A 77 -44.61 6.14 -0.27
C HIS A 77 -43.12 6.52 -0.23
N LEU A 78 -42.32 5.72 0.49
CA LEU A 78 -40.86 5.89 0.59
C LEU A 78 -40.06 4.81 -0.16
N ALA A 79 -40.72 3.74 -0.60
CA ALA A 79 -40.06 2.64 -1.29
C ALA A 79 -39.52 3.09 -2.64
N ALA A 80 -38.21 3.02 -2.83
CA ALA A 80 -37.53 3.33 -4.07
C ALA A 80 -36.19 2.61 -4.15
N PHE A 81 -35.80 2.22 -5.36
CA PHE A 81 -34.43 1.88 -5.69
C PHE A 81 -33.60 3.16 -5.86
N PHE A 82 -32.41 3.16 -5.25
CA PHE A 82 -31.47 4.25 -5.30
C PHE A 82 -30.04 3.76 -5.48
N ASP A 83 -29.33 4.33 -6.46
CA ASP A 83 -27.96 3.98 -6.76
C ASP A 83 -27.16 5.19 -7.28
N PHE A 84 -26.02 5.47 -6.66
CA PHE A 84 -25.23 6.67 -6.95
C PHE A 84 -24.28 6.54 -8.16
N SER A 85 -24.25 5.41 -8.85
CA SER A 85 -23.34 5.20 -9.99
C SER A 85 -23.62 6.12 -11.19
N GLY A 86 -24.82 6.70 -11.25
CA GLY A 86 -25.31 7.48 -12.39
C GLY A 86 -25.69 6.63 -13.61
N GLU A 87 -25.56 5.31 -13.53
CA GLU A 87 -26.00 4.38 -14.58
C GLU A 87 -27.52 4.27 -14.62
N ASP A 88 -28.07 4.19 -15.84
CA ASP A 88 -29.49 3.92 -16.04
C ASP A 88 -29.77 2.42 -15.81
N LYS A 89 -30.17 2.09 -14.57
CA LYS A 89 -30.45 0.74 -14.12
C LYS A 89 -31.94 0.40 -14.31
N PRO A 90 -32.30 -0.80 -14.84
CA PRO A 90 -33.70 -1.19 -15.05
C PRO A 90 -34.59 -1.04 -13.81
N GLN A 91 -34.01 -1.21 -12.61
CA GLN A 91 -34.68 -1.06 -11.32
C GLN A 91 -35.28 0.33 -11.12
N TYR A 92 -34.72 1.39 -11.71
CA TYR A 92 -35.32 2.72 -11.65
C TYR A 92 -36.72 2.74 -12.25
N LYS A 93 -36.91 2.05 -13.38
CA LYS A 93 -38.22 1.92 -13.99
C LYS A 93 -39.10 0.95 -13.20
N THR A 94 -38.64 -0.28 -12.98
CA THR A 94 -39.49 -1.35 -12.43
C THR A 94 -39.89 -1.11 -10.99
N VAL A 95 -39.00 -0.54 -10.16
CA VAL A 95 -39.27 -0.28 -8.73
C VAL A 95 -39.87 1.10 -8.54
N ASN A 96 -39.26 2.17 -9.07
CA ASN A 96 -39.70 3.53 -8.74
C ASN A 96 -40.94 3.91 -9.54
N VAL A 97 -40.95 3.70 -10.86
CA VAL A 97 -42.05 4.16 -11.73
C VAL A 97 -43.20 3.16 -11.72
N ASP A 98 -42.93 1.92 -12.13
CA ASP A 98 -43.96 0.88 -12.24
C ASP A 98 -44.46 0.46 -10.85
N GLY A 99 -43.59 0.42 -9.83
CA GLY A 99 -43.99 0.15 -8.45
C GLY A 99 -44.91 1.23 -7.85
N SER A 100 -44.61 2.52 -8.08
CA SER A 100 -45.51 3.62 -7.68
C SER A 100 -46.87 3.50 -8.37
N ARG A 101 -46.85 3.17 -9.68
CA ARG A 101 -48.05 2.96 -10.51
C ARG A 101 -48.91 1.82 -9.98
N ASN A 102 -48.30 0.68 -9.68
CA ASN A 102 -48.99 -0.50 -9.15
C ASN A 102 -49.66 -0.19 -7.80
N LEU A 103 -48.93 0.48 -6.90
CA LEU A 103 -49.43 0.84 -5.58
C LEU A 103 -50.65 1.77 -5.67
N ILE A 104 -50.55 2.87 -6.41
CA ILE A 104 -51.65 3.84 -6.45
C ILE A 104 -52.89 3.32 -7.18
N ARG A 105 -52.72 2.43 -8.17
CA ARG A 105 -53.83 1.71 -8.81
C ARG A 105 -54.56 0.80 -7.84
N ALA A 106 -53.82 0.02 -7.05
CA ALA A 106 -54.44 -0.89 -6.09
C ALA A 106 -55.11 -0.14 -4.93
N LEU A 107 -54.61 1.04 -4.56
CA LEU A 107 -55.23 1.93 -3.58
C LEU A 107 -56.57 2.53 -4.02
N GLN A 108 -56.93 2.49 -5.31
CA GLN A 108 -58.25 2.93 -5.78
C GLN A 108 -59.42 2.12 -5.17
N ALA A 109 -59.15 0.93 -4.63
CA ALA A 109 -60.13 0.12 -3.92
C ALA A 109 -60.37 0.56 -2.44
N PHE A 110 -59.71 1.63 -2.00
CA PHE A 110 -59.72 2.13 -0.63
C PHE A 110 -60.17 3.59 -0.59
N GLU A 111 -60.73 4.00 0.54
CA GLU A 111 -60.94 5.42 0.84
C GLU A 111 -59.63 5.98 1.41
N VAL A 112 -58.82 6.59 0.56
CA VAL A 112 -57.54 7.18 0.92
C VAL A 112 -57.68 8.70 1.01
N GLU A 113 -57.52 9.27 2.21
CA GLU A 113 -57.64 10.72 2.40
C GLU A 113 -56.44 11.49 1.82
N GLN A 114 -55.26 10.85 1.73
CA GLN A 114 -54.04 11.45 1.20
C GLN A 114 -52.99 10.41 0.80
N PHE A 115 -52.28 10.66 -0.29
CA PHE A 115 -51.07 9.94 -0.70
C PHE A 115 -49.86 10.88 -0.72
N VAL A 116 -48.87 10.65 0.14
CA VAL A 116 -47.64 11.44 0.26
C VAL A 116 -46.49 10.70 -0.42
N TYR A 117 -45.90 11.31 -1.43
CA TYR A 117 -44.74 10.78 -2.16
C TYR A 117 -43.45 11.50 -1.76
N SER A 118 -42.41 10.72 -1.45
CA SER A 118 -41.06 11.23 -1.23
C SER A 118 -40.34 11.47 -2.56
N GLY A 119 -40.50 12.68 -3.10
CA GLY A 119 -39.80 13.20 -4.26
C GLY A 119 -38.41 13.74 -3.91
N THR A 120 -37.83 14.54 -4.81
CA THR A 120 -36.54 15.19 -4.59
C THR A 120 -36.51 16.55 -5.27
N MET A 121 -35.86 17.55 -4.66
CA MET A 121 -35.68 18.87 -5.30
C MET A 121 -34.90 18.82 -6.62
N LEU A 122 -34.11 17.76 -6.83
CA LEU A 122 -33.27 17.57 -8.02
C LEU A 122 -34.07 17.28 -9.31
N VAL A 123 -35.40 17.14 -9.22
CA VAL A 123 -36.27 17.07 -10.41
C VAL A 123 -36.34 18.42 -11.13
N HIS A 124 -36.12 19.53 -10.41
CA HIS A 124 -36.18 20.87 -10.98
C HIS A 124 -34.88 21.28 -11.67
N GLU A 125 -35.00 22.19 -12.64
CA GLU A 125 -33.87 22.88 -13.26
C GLU A 125 -33.06 23.66 -12.21
N PRO A 126 -31.72 23.49 -12.16
CA PRO A 126 -30.88 24.16 -11.17
C PRO A 126 -30.92 25.69 -11.29
N GLY A 127 -30.76 26.34 -10.14
CA GLY A 127 -30.55 27.77 -9.97
C GLY A 127 -29.12 28.22 -10.29
N ARG A 128 -28.89 29.52 -10.09
CA ARG A 128 -27.56 30.12 -10.01
C ARG A 128 -27.33 30.66 -8.60
N PRO A 129 -26.07 30.79 -8.13
CA PRO A 129 -25.78 31.43 -6.86
C PRO A 129 -26.52 32.78 -6.73
N GLY A 130 -27.29 32.94 -5.65
CA GLY A 130 -28.13 34.11 -5.40
C GLY A 130 -29.60 33.97 -5.82
N GLU A 131 -29.95 32.98 -6.64
CA GLU A 131 -31.34 32.61 -6.96
C GLU A 131 -31.88 31.57 -5.97
N ARG A 132 -33.20 31.54 -5.79
CA ARG A 132 -33.91 30.47 -5.08
C ARG A 132 -34.90 29.82 -6.05
N ILE A 133 -34.96 28.49 -6.05
CA ILE A 133 -35.98 27.75 -6.81
C ILE A 133 -37.27 27.64 -5.99
N ASP A 134 -38.40 27.65 -6.67
CA ASP A 134 -39.73 27.35 -6.11
C ASP A 134 -40.35 26.15 -6.84
N GLU A 135 -41.54 25.75 -6.42
CA GLU A 135 -42.22 24.58 -6.97
C GLU A 135 -42.69 24.76 -8.42
N ASP A 136 -42.70 25.99 -8.94
CA ASP A 136 -43.12 26.32 -10.30
C ASP A 136 -41.93 26.32 -11.28
N ARG A 137 -40.70 26.13 -10.78
CA ARG A 137 -39.46 25.95 -11.56
C ARG A 137 -39.61 24.74 -12.51
N PRO A 138 -39.17 24.84 -13.79
CA PRO A 138 -39.29 23.74 -14.74
C PRO A 138 -38.70 22.40 -14.25
N ILE A 139 -39.35 21.29 -14.57
CA ILE A 139 -38.87 19.94 -14.28
C ILE A 139 -37.84 19.55 -15.36
N ALA A 140 -36.56 19.53 -15.00
CA ALA A 140 -35.44 19.25 -15.89
C ALA A 140 -34.34 18.44 -15.18
N PRO A 141 -34.60 17.18 -14.80
CA PRO A 141 -33.66 16.36 -14.04
C PRO A 141 -32.37 16.09 -14.82
N GLY A 142 -31.22 16.33 -14.18
CA GLY A 142 -29.90 16.23 -14.83
C GLY A 142 -29.32 14.82 -15.00
N TRP A 143 -29.89 13.81 -14.33
CA TRP A 143 -29.34 12.44 -14.29
C TRP A 143 -30.42 11.38 -13.96
N ALA A 144 -30.04 10.09 -14.02
CA ALA A 144 -30.97 8.96 -13.99
C ALA A 144 -31.87 8.91 -12.74
N TYR A 145 -31.33 9.19 -11.55
CA TYR A 145 -32.11 9.11 -10.31
C TYR A 145 -33.26 10.15 -10.25
N PRO A 146 -33.02 11.47 -10.38
CA PRO A 146 -34.11 12.45 -10.38
C PRO A 146 -35.06 12.28 -11.57
N LYS A 147 -34.56 11.77 -12.71
CA LYS A 147 -35.41 11.41 -13.85
C LYS A 147 -36.42 10.34 -13.46
N SER A 148 -35.99 9.26 -12.79
CA SER A 148 -36.89 8.21 -12.30
C SER A 148 -37.92 8.75 -11.29
N LYS A 149 -37.52 9.72 -10.45
CA LYS A 149 -38.42 10.35 -9.47
C LYS A 149 -39.49 11.20 -10.18
N ALA A 150 -39.11 12.00 -11.18
CA ALA A 150 -40.05 12.77 -11.99
C ALA A 150 -41.01 11.87 -12.79
N GLU A 151 -40.52 10.77 -13.36
CA GLU A 151 -41.34 9.78 -14.06
C GLU A 151 -42.33 9.08 -13.12
N ALA A 152 -41.92 8.78 -11.89
CA ALA A 152 -42.80 8.21 -10.86
C ALA A 152 -43.88 9.21 -10.43
N GLU A 153 -43.56 10.49 -10.26
CA GLU A 153 -44.57 11.53 -9.99
C GLU A 153 -45.58 11.63 -11.13
N GLN A 154 -45.13 11.55 -12.38
CA GLN A 154 -46.02 11.55 -13.53
C GLN A 154 -46.94 10.32 -13.53
N ALA A 155 -46.41 9.13 -13.24
CA ALA A 155 -47.21 7.91 -13.11
C ALA A 155 -48.25 8.01 -11.97
N ILE A 156 -47.88 8.63 -10.85
CA ILE A 156 -48.81 8.92 -9.74
C ILE A 156 -49.91 9.87 -10.20
N ARG A 157 -49.57 10.97 -10.88
CA ARG A 157 -50.56 11.94 -11.41
C ARG A 157 -51.54 11.30 -12.39
N GLU A 158 -51.06 10.40 -13.25
CA GLU A 158 -51.88 9.69 -14.25
C GLU A 158 -52.89 8.72 -13.62
N GLU A 159 -52.55 8.11 -12.49
CA GLU A 159 -53.29 6.96 -11.94
C GLU A 159 -54.00 7.25 -10.61
N ARG A 160 -53.80 8.45 -10.03
CA ARG A 160 -54.35 8.79 -8.69
C ARG A 160 -55.87 8.83 -8.60
N GLY A 161 -56.58 8.99 -9.71
CA GLY A 161 -58.02 9.21 -9.69
C GLY A 161 -58.38 10.40 -8.81
N ASP A 162 -59.25 10.19 -7.83
CA ASP A 162 -59.69 11.22 -6.87
C ASP A 162 -58.83 11.30 -5.59
N ILE A 163 -57.80 10.45 -5.46
CA ILE A 163 -56.93 10.44 -4.28
C ILE A 163 -56.11 11.75 -4.24
N PRO A 164 -56.19 12.54 -3.16
CA PRO A 164 -55.35 13.71 -2.97
C PRO A 164 -53.87 13.33 -2.86
N VAL A 165 -52.99 14.02 -3.57
CA VAL A 165 -51.55 13.71 -3.60
C VAL A 165 -50.70 14.86 -3.09
N VAL A 166 -49.67 14.53 -2.31
CA VAL A 166 -48.65 15.47 -1.83
C VAL A 166 -47.28 14.99 -2.27
N PHE A 167 -46.61 15.77 -3.10
CA PHE A 167 -45.23 15.55 -3.52
C PHE A 167 -44.29 16.37 -2.64
N LEU A 168 -43.56 15.69 -1.76
CA LEU A 168 -42.52 16.33 -0.94
C LEU A 168 -41.19 16.25 -1.69
N HIS A 169 -40.79 17.36 -2.28
CA HIS A 169 -39.51 17.49 -2.97
C HIS A 169 -38.41 17.74 -1.94
N LEU A 170 -37.87 16.64 -1.41
CA LEU A 170 -36.88 16.67 -0.33
C LEU A 170 -35.51 17.15 -0.84
N ALA A 171 -34.87 17.99 -0.03
CA ALA A 171 -33.46 18.32 -0.12
C ALA A 171 -32.56 17.16 0.36
N GLY A 172 -31.24 17.32 0.28
CA GLY A 172 -30.31 16.27 0.72
C GLY A 172 -30.40 16.01 2.21
N LEU A 173 -30.67 14.77 2.61
CA LEU A 173 -30.85 14.38 4.01
C LEU A 173 -29.50 14.34 4.77
N TYR A 174 -29.49 14.87 5.99
CA TYR A 174 -28.40 14.69 6.94
C TYR A 174 -28.87 14.61 8.39
N ASP A 175 -28.00 14.07 9.23
CA ASP A 175 -27.98 14.19 10.68
C ASP A 175 -26.50 14.17 11.14
N GLU A 176 -26.24 14.09 12.44
CA GLU A 176 -24.89 14.11 12.98
C GLU A 176 -24.04 12.91 12.56
N ARG A 177 -24.67 11.77 12.18
CA ARG A 177 -23.98 10.50 11.90
C ARG A 177 -24.03 10.10 10.43
N THR A 178 -25.07 10.46 9.72
CA THR A 178 -25.35 10.04 8.34
C THR A 178 -25.69 11.24 7.48
N SER A 179 -25.21 11.23 6.25
CA SER A 179 -25.52 12.28 5.27
C SER A 179 -25.65 11.71 3.87
N VAL A 180 -26.11 12.54 2.94
CA VAL A 180 -26.06 12.19 1.53
C VAL A 180 -24.64 11.81 1.09
N PRO A 181 -24.46 10.80 0.22
CA PRO A 181 -23.14 10.33 -0.21
C PRO A 181 -22.18 11.41 -0.69
N THR A 182 -22.67 12.49 -1.32
CA THR A 182 -21.85 13.62 -1.77
C THR A 182 -21.19 14.35 -0.59
N LEU A 183 -21.96 14.65 0.46
CA LEU A 183 -21.46 15.30 1.67
C LEU A 183 -20.55 14.37 2.47
N ALA A 184 -20.95 13.11 2.65
CA ALA A 184 -20.15 12.13 3.37
C ALA A 184 -18.77 11.89 2.72
N ASN A 185 -18.72 11.75 1.39
CA ASN A 185 -17.44 11.61 0.67
C ASN A 185 -16.61 12.89 0.68
N GLN A 186 -17.22 14.08 0.77
CA GLN A 186 -16.48 15.33 0.96
C GLN A 186 -15.84 15.37 2.35
N ILE A 187 -16.60 15.05 3.40
CA ILE A 187 -16.10 14.97 4.78
C ILE A 187 -14.96 13.95 4.89
N ALA A 188 -15.13 12.75 4.33
CA ALA A 188 -14.12 11.68 4.36
C ALA A 188 -12.80 12.12 3.69
N ARG A 189 -12.85 12.71 2.49
CA ARG A 189 -11.65 13.21 1.79
C ARG A 189 -10.93 14.30 2.58
N ILE A 190 -11.68 15.22 3.21
CA ILE A 190 -11.10 16.26 4.06
C ILE A 190 -10.45 15.62 5.30
N TYR A 191 -11.12 14.69 5.97
CA TYR A 191 -10.59 13.95 7.12
C TYR A 191 -9.29 13.23 6.82
N GLU A 192 -9.21 12.61 5.64
CA GLU A 192 -8.03 11.88 5.17
C GLU A 192 -6.90 12.80 4.66
N ARG A 193 -7.16 14.10 4.49
CA ARG A 193 -6.30 15.04 3.75
C ARG A 193 -5.95 14.53 2.37
N ASP A 194 -6.93 13.91 1.70
CA ASP A 194 -6.76 13.45 0.32
C ASP A 194 -6.38 14.62 -0.59
N PHE A 195 -5.66 14.37 -1.68
CA PHE A 195 -5.27 15.45 -2.60
C PHE A 195 -6.47 16.24 -3.14
N GLN A 196 -7.61 15.58 -3.35
CA GLN A 196 -8.84 16.21 -3.83
C GLN A 196 -9.58 17.00 -2.75
N SER A 197 -9.16 16.92 -1.48
CA SER A 197 -9.80 17.65 -0.36
C SER A 197 -9.65 19.17 -0.41
N HIS A 198 -8.77 19.66 -1.29
CA HIS A 198 -8.61 21.08 -1.60
C HIS A 198 -9.15 21.44 -2.99
N LEU A 199 -9.69 20.49 -3.75
CA LEU A 199 -10.07 20.72 -5.15
C LEU A 199 -11.58 20.67 -5.31
N TYR A 200 -12.15 21.70 -5.94
CA TYR A 200 -13.55 21.71 -6.33
C TYR A 200 -13.70 21.98 -7.82
N SER A 201 -14.54 21.20 -8.51
CA SER A 201 -14.84 21.41 -9.93
C SER A 201 -15.99 22.38 -10.11
N GLY A 202 -15.90 23.34 -11.02
CA GLY A 202 -17.04 24.23 -11.32
C GLY A 202 -17.10 25.48 -10.45
N ASP A 203 -18.29 26.03 -10.22
CA ASP A 203 -18.50 27.25 -9.42
C ASP A 203 -18.52 26.93 -7.92
N THR A 204 -17.58 27.48 -7.14
CA THR A 204 -17.46 27.18 -5.71
C THR A 204 -18.54 27.85 -4.86
N ALA A 205 -19.16 28.93 -5.37
CA ALA A 205 -20.28 29.60 -4.73
C ALA A 205 -21.62 28.86 -4.94
N ALA A 206 -21.64 27.84 -5.83
CA ALA A 206 -22.78 26.94 -5.94
C ALA A 206 -22.91 26.09 -4.67
N GLY A 207 -24.08 25.50 -4.49
CA GLY A 207 -24.42 24.79 -3.26
C GLY A 207 -25.76 24.10 -3.39
N GLN A 208 -25.97 23.03 -2.64
CA GLN A 208 -27.25 22.32 -2.58
C GLN A 208 -27.87 22.46 -1.19
N SER A 209 -29.15 22.77 -1.16
CA SER A 209 -29.93 22.74 0.08
C SER A 209 -29.91 21.33 0.67
N MET A 210 -29.92 21.29 1.99
CA MET A 210 -30.01 20.07 2.77
C MET A 210 -31.23 20.13 3.70
N VAL A 211 -31.61 19.00 4.28
CA VAL A 211 -32.66 18.92 5.30
C VAL A 211 -32.20 18.01 6.43
N HIS A 212 -32.31 18.49 7.66
CA HIS A 212 -32.03 17.66 8.82
C HIS A 212 -33.10 16.58 8.99
N ARG A 213 -32.72 15.39 9.45
CA ARG A 213 -33.65 14.26 9.60
C ARG A 213 -34.87 14.60 10.44
N GLU A 214 -34.70 15.29 11.56
CA GLU A 214 -35.83 15.69 12.41
C GLU A 214 -36.77 16.67 11.71
N ASP A 215 -36.22 17.62 10.94
CA ASP A 215 -37.01 18.60 10.21
C ASP A 215 -37.78 17.95 9.06
N MET A 216 -37.19 16.96 8.39
CA MET A 216 -37.88 16.14 7.39
C MET A 216 -39.05 15.38 8.03
N ILE A 217 -38.85 14.73 9.18
CA ILE A 217 -39.91 14.01 9.89
C ILE A 217 -41.05 14.97 10.30
N ASP A 218 -40.72 16.16 10.83
CA ASP A 218 -41.70 17.20 11.16
C ASP A 218 -42.53 17.63 9.93
N ALA A 219 -41.90 17.68 8.73
CA ALA A 219 -42.61 17.97 7.49
C ALA A 219 -43.62 16.87 7.12
N PHE A 220 -43.24 15.59 7.21
CA PHE A 220 -44.16 14.48 6.96
C PHE A 220 -45.31 14.46 7.95
N VAL A 221 -45.03 14.61 9.25
CA VAL A 221 -46.05 14.63 10.31
C VAL A 221 -47.05 15.75 10.04
N ARG A 222 -46.59 16.98 9.75
CA ARG A 222 -47.48 18.10 9.44
C ARG A 222 -48.29 17.89 8.16
N ALA A 223 -47.72 17.28 7.14
CA ALA A 223 -48.44 16.95 5.91
C ALA A 223 -49.60 15.97 6.18
N ILE A 224 -49.40 15.00 7.06
CA ILE A 224 -50.41 14.01 7.47
C ILE A 224 -51.46 14.63 8.40
N ASP A 225 -51.04 15.41 9.38
CA ASP A 225 -51.94 16.06 10.34
C ASP A 225 -52.91 17.02 9.63
N ARG A 226 -52.41 17.76 8.63
CA ARG A 226 -53.14 18.79 7.88
C ARG A 226 -53.74 18.30 6.57
N ARG A 227 -53.78 16.99 6.33
CA ARG A 227 -54.24 16.40 5.06
C ARG A 227 -55.60 16.91 4.56
N GLY A 228 -56.53 17.26 5.46
CA GLY A 228 -57.84 17.83 5.11
C GLY A 228 -57.83 19.31 4.70
N GLU A 229 -56.72 20.01 4.89
CA GLU A 229 -56.53 21.43 4.53
C GLU A 229 -55.71 21.62 3.26
N LEU A 230 -55.05 20.57 2.77
CA LEU A 230 -54.19 20.61 1.60
C LEU A 230 -55.01 20.55 0.30
N PRO A 231 -54.53 21.18 -0.79
CA PRO A 231 -55.17 21.05 -2.07
C PRO A 231 -55.10 19.59 -2.58
N GLN A 232 -55.98 19.27 -3.53
CA GLN A 232 -56.05 17.96 -4.20
C GLN A 232 -54.69 17.48 -4.77
N GLU A 233 -53.86 18.42 -5.19
CA GLU A 233 -52.45 18.17 -5.52
C GLU A 233 -51.60 19.27 -4.90
N ALA A 234 -50.65 18.88 -4.05
CA ALA A 234 -49.68 19.78 -3.43
C ALA A 234 -48.25 19.34 -3.79
N VAL A 235 -47.46 20.25 -4.36
CA VAL A 235 -46.00 20.08 -4.48
C VAL A 235 -45.37 21.01 -3.46
N LEU A 236 -44.39 20.50 -2.69
CA LEU A 236 -43.73 21.25 -1.62
C LEU A 236 -42.23 21.01 -1.61
N LEU A 237 -41.44 22.08 -1.66
CA LEU A 237 -40.00 22.02 -1.42
C LEU A 237 -39.71 21.95 0.09
N ILE A 238 -39.08 20.85 0.52
CA ILE A 238 -38.74 20.60 1.91
C ILE A 238 -37.21 20.57 2.07
N GLY A 239 -36.67 21.65 2.62
CA GLY A 239 -35.27 21.78 2.95
C GLY A 239 -34.91 23.14 3.51
N GLU A 240 -33.63 23.36 3.73
CA GLU A 240 -33.11 24.64 4.15
C GLU A 240 -33.28 25.67 3.03
N PRO A 241 -33.78 26.89 3.32
CA PRO A 241 -33.97 27.88 2.28
C PRO A 241 -32.64 28.33 1.66
N GLU A 242 -31.55 28.27 2.41
CA GLU A 242 -30.21 28.65 1.95
C GLU A 242 -29.39 27.40 1.65
N ALA A 243 -28.56 27.48 0.63
CA ALA A 243 -27.56 26.48 0.31
C ALA A 243 -26.18 27.09 0.59
N ILE A 244 -25.41 26.44 1.47
CA ILE A 244 -24.03 26.83 1.73
C ILE A 244 -23.19 26.63 0.46
N GLY A 245 -22.30 27.58 0.17
CA GLY A 245 -21.34 27.44 -0.92
C GLY A 245 -20.40 26.27 -0.69
N TYR A 246 -19.96 25.58 -1.75
CA TYR A 246 -19.01 24.48 -1.62
C TYR A 246 -17.64 24.92 -1.12
N ASP A 247 -17.23 26.16 -1.39
CA ASP A 247 -16.06 26.78 -0.74
C ASP A 247 -16.26 26.90 0.77
N ASP A 248 -17.28 27.62 1.23
CA ASP A 248 -17.54 27.83 2.66
C ASP A 248 -17.74 26.50 3.41
N LEU A 249 -18.43 25.53 2.79
CA LEU A 249 -18.61 24.20 3.36
C LEU A 249 -17.27 23.46 3.54
N GLN A 250 -16.45 23.42 2.50
CA GLN A 250 -15.17 22.72 2.51
C GLN A 250 -14.17 23.39 3.46
N ASP A 251 -14.12 24.72 3.44
CA ASP A 251 -13.24 25.51 4.28
C ASP A 251 -13.59 25.31 5.76
N ARG A 252 -14.88 25.39 6.14
CA ARG A 252 -15.35 25.13 7.51
C ARG A 252 -15.06 23.71 7.97
N LEU A 253 -15.34 22.70 7.14
CA LEU A 253 -15.06 21.30 7.45
C LEU A 253 -13.56 21.09 7.68
N GLY A 254 -12.71 21.65 6.81
CA GLY A 254 -11.26 21.58 6.95
C GLY A 254 -10.77 22.19 8.26
N CYS A 255 -11.26 23.39 8.61
CA CYS A 255 -10.91 24.07 9.86
C CYS A 255 -11.39 23.26 11.09
N LEU A 256 -12.63 22.76 11.10
CA LEU A 256 -13.19 21.97 12.21
C LEU A 256 -12.47 20.62 12.40
N ILE A 257 -12.13 19.95 11.30
CA ILE A 257 -11.48 18.64 11.34
C ILE A 257 -10.02 18.76 11.75
N HIS A 258 -9.27 19.71 11.19
CA HIS A 258 -7.83 19.79 11.39
C HIS A 258 -7.39 20.84 12.41
N GLY A 259 -8.29 21.69 12.88
CA GLY A 259 -7.96 22.81 13.77
C GLY A 259 -7.03 23.83 13.11
N GLU A 260 -7.14 24.01 11.80
CA GLU A 260 -6.40 25.02 11.04
C GLU A 260 -7.21 26.32 10.93
N ASP A 261 -6.53 27.46 10.83
CA ASP A 261 -7.18 28.77 10.70
C ASP A 261 -7.81 28.97 9.31
N GLU A 262 -7.21 28.37 8.29
CA GLU A 262 -7.67 28.45 6.91
C GLU A 262 -7.52 27.09 6.22
N TRP A 263 -8.51 26.72 5.41
CA TRP A 263 -8.48 25.56 4.54
C TRP A 263 -8.82 25.99 3.13
N ALA A 264 -7.83 26.35 2.30
CA ALA A 264 -8.11 26.92 0.99
C ALA A 264 -8.73 25.89 0.02
N THR A 265 -9.89 26.22 -0.53
CA THR A 265 -10.52 25.50 -1.65
C THR A 265 -10.07 26.07 -3.00
N LEU A 266 -9.42 25.24 -3.81
CA LEU A 266 -8.91 25.55 -5.14
C LEU A 266 -9.90 25.12 -6.21
N ARG A 267 -10.29 26.08 -7.04
CA ARG A 267 -11.17 25.84 -8.19
C ARG A 267 -10.41 25.16 -9.33
N VAL A 268 -10.94 24.05 -9.82
CA VAL A 268 -10.46 23.37 -11.03
C VAL A 268 -11.51 23.53 -12.14
N PRO A 269 -11.13 23.97 -13.35
CA PRO A 269 -12.06 24.03 -14.48
C PRO A 269 -12.70 22.66 -14.75
N SER A 270 -14.02 22.62 -14.97
CA SER A 270 -14.79 21.37 -15.08
C SER A 270 -14.26 20.42 -16.16
N ALA A 271 -13.72 20.94 -17.27
CA ALA A 271 -13.11 20.11 -18.31
C ALA A 271 -11.84 19.38 -17.84
N VAL A 272 -10.99 20.06 -17.06
CA VAL A 272 -9.77 19.49 -16.50
C VAL A 272 -10.11 18.45 -15.43
N ALA A 273 -11.08 18.78 -14.56
CA ALA A 273 -11.58 17.85 -13.56
C ALA A 273 -12.20 16.59 -14.19
N GLY A 274 -12.96 16.74 -15.27
CA GLY A 274 -13.56 15.63 -16.00
C GLY A 274 -12.52 14.69 -16.64
N ILE A 275 -11.45 15.24 -17.21
CA ILE A 275 -10.32 14.43 -17.72
C ILE A 275 -9.63 13.71 -16.57
N GLY A 276 -9.36 14.40 -15.46
CA GLY A 276 -8.76 13.81 -14.26
C GLY A 276 -9.57 12.63 -13.72
N ALA A 277 -10.88 12.82 -13.54
CA ALA A 277 -11.80 11.78 -13.08
C ALA A 277 -11.84 10.59 -14.06
N TRP A 278 -11.85 10.85 -15.38
CA TRP A 278 -11.80 9.79 -16.38
C TRP A 278 -10.48 9.00 -16.36
N VAL A 279 -9.33 9.68 -16.22
CA VAL A 279 -8.02 9.00 -16.11
C VAL A 279 -7.99 8.12 -14.85
N GLN A 280 -8.50 8.63 -13.73
CA GLN A 280 -8.53 7.90 -12.46
C GLN A 280 -9.43 6.65 -12.56
N ASP A 281 -10.63 6.79 -13.14
CA ASP A 281 -11.54 5.66 -13.41
C ASP A 281 -10.91 4.60 -14.32
N LYS A 282 -10.12 5.03 -15.33
CA LYS A 282 -9.39 4.10 -16.21
C LYS A 282 -8.13 3.49 -15.58
N ALA A 283 -7.59 4.10 -14.53
CA ALA A 283 -6.43 3.61 -13.83
C ALA A 283 -6.80 2.56 -12.76
N GLU A 284 -8.05 2.52 -12.28
CA GLU A 284 -8.52 1.56 -11.27
C GLU A 284 -8.16 0.10 -11.61
N PRO A 285 -8.34 -0.41 -12.84
CA PRO A 285 -7.98 -1.80 -13.15
C PRO A 285 -6.47 -2.09 -13.11
N VAL A 286 -5.63 -1.04 -13.04
CA VAL A 286 -4.16 -1.10 -13.06
C VAL A 286 -3.57 -0.90 -11.66
N VAL A 287 -4.24 -0.13 -10.80
CA VAL A 287 -3.84 0.05 -9.40
C VAL A 287 -4.17 -1.24 -8.64
N PRO A 288 -3.20 -1.86 -7.96
CA PRO A 288 -3.49 -3.07 -7.18
C PRO A 288 -4.49 -2.79 -6.05
N ASP A 289 -5.54 -3.61 -5.90
CA ASP A 289 -6.56 -3.53 -4.82
C ASP A 289 -5.95 -3.45 -3.41
N ALA A 290 -4.72 -3.95 -3.23
CA ALA A 290 -3.99 -3.84 -1.97
C ALA A 290 -3.66 -2.37 -1.58
N ILE A 291 -3.68 -1.44 -2.53
CA ILE A 291 -3.32 -0.03 -2.36
C ILE A 291 -4.57 0.83 -2.16
N ASP A 292 -5.59 0.66 -3.00
CA ASP A 292 -6.81 1.47 -3.06
C ASP A 292 -8.07 0.75 -2.55
N GLN A 293 -7.93 -0.47 -2.05
CA GLN A 293 -9.02 -1.32 -1.55
C GLN A 293 -10.01 -1.78 -2.64
N GLY A 294 -9.66 -1.62 -3.92
CA GLY A 294 -10.52 -2.00 -5.05
C GLY A 294 -11.78 -1.14 -5.18
N GLU A 295 -11.78 0.07 -4.62
CA GLU A 295 -12.91 1.00 -4.74
C GLU A 295 -12.74 1.92 -5.94
N ARG A 296 -13.80 2.02 -6.76
CA ARG A 296 -13.84 3.00 -7.84
C ARG A 296 -13.86 4.42 -7.28
N PRO A 297 -13.22 5.39 -7.95
CA PRO A 297 -13.29 6.79 -7.56
C PRO A 297 -14.74 7.26 -7.42
N PHE A 298 -15.09 7.85 -6.28
CA PHE A 298 -16.44 8.40 -6.08
C PHE A 298 -16.76 9.53 -7.06
N ILE A 299 -15.79 10.39 -7.39
CA ILE A 299 -15.99 11.44 -8.39
C ILE A 299 -16.08 10.81 -9.78
N GLN A 300 -17.29 10.81 -10.32
CA GLN A 300 -17.56 10.36 -11.68
C GLN A 300 -17.59 11.54 -12.67
N PRO A 301 -17.26 11.33 -13.96
CA PRO A 301 -17.26 12.41 -14.95
C PRO A 301 -18.59 13.16 -15.06
N PHE A 302 -19.74 12.52 -14.85
CA PHE A 302 -21.04 13.22 -14.88
C PHE A 302 -21.19 14.24 -13.74
N MET A 303 -20.63 13.97 -12.56
CA MET A 303 -20.70 14.86 -11.41
C MET A 303 -20.01 16.21 -11.68
N THR A 304 -18.91 16.20 -12.44
CA THR A 304 -18.19 17.43 -12.82
C THR A 304 -18.99 18.38 -13.70
N ARG A 305 -20.00 17.87 -14.43
CA ARG A 305 -20.92 18.68 -15.23
C ARG A 305 -22.00 19.34 -14.37
N MET A 306 -22.36 18.71 -13.26
CA MET A 306 -23.36 19.18 -12.29
C MET A 306 -22.75 19.99 -11.13
N ALA A 307 -21.42 20.10 -11.08
CA ALA A 307 -20.75 20.69 -9.93
C ALA A 307 -21.00 22.21 -9.74
N SER A 308 -21.56 22.87 -10.77
CA SER A 308 -22.02 24.27 -10.67
C SER A 308 -23.53 24.39 -10.38
N ASP A 309 -24.25 23.27 -10.22
CA ASP A 309 -25.70 23.30 -10.01
C ASP A 309 -26.02 23.85 -8.62
N HIS A 310 -26.84 24.91 -8.55
CA HIS A 310 -27.22 25.57 -7.30
C HIS A 310 -28.69 25.33 -6.96
N TYR A 311 -28.96 24.89 -5.74
CA TYR A 311 -30.30 24.55 -5.25
C TYR A 311 -30.58 25.21 -3.90
N ALA A 312 -30.73 26.54 -3.87
CA ALA A 312 -31.35 27.24 -2.73
C ALA A 312 -32.87 27.26 -2.90
N LEU A 313 -33.62 27.14 -1.80
CA LEU A 313 -35.06 26.87 -1.85
C LEU A 313 -35.91 28.06 -1.39
N ASN A 314 -37.01 28.30 -2.07
CA ASN A 314 -38.10 29.15 -1.63
C ASN A 314 -39.18 28.31 -0.94
N ILE A 315 -39.06 28.15 0.38
CA ILE A 315 -39.98 27.30 1.18
C ILE A 315 -41.30 27.98 1.57
N ARG A 316 -41.75 29.00 0.81
CA ARG A 316 -42.96 29.75 1.13
C ARG A 316 -44.19 28.84 1.18
N ARG A 317 -44.35 27.94 0.21
CA ARG A 317 -45.51 27.04 0.13
C ARG A 317 -45.56 26.05 1.30
N ALA A 318 -44.41 25.51 1.72
CA ALA A 318 -44.31 24.68 2.92
C ALA A 318 -44.68 25.45 4.21
N ARG A 319 -44.31 26.74 4.32
CA ARG A 319 -44.73 27.58 5.46
C ARG A 319 -46.21 27.88 5.47
N GLU A 320 -46.79 28.19 4.31
CA GLU A 320 -48.21 28.56 4.19
C GLU A 320 -49.13 27.35 4.38
N LEU A 321 -48.78 26.19 3.81
CA LEU A 321 -49.63 25.01 3.82
C LEU A 321 -49.39 24.06 5.01
N LEU A 322 -48.14 23.95 5.49
CA LEU A 322 -47.78 23.04 6.59
C LEU A 322 -47.45 23.75 7.89
N GLU A 323 -47.35 25.08 7.89
CA GLU A 323 -46.70 25.85 8.96
C GLU A 323 -45.28 25.36 9.29
N TRP A 324 -44.62 24.76 8.30
CA TRP A 324 -43.32 24.12 8.47
C TRP A 324 -42.18 25.10 8.19
N LYS A 325 -41.14 25.02 9.00
CA LYS A 325 -39.84 25.67 8.77
C LYS A 325 -38.74 24.78 9.37
N PRO A 326 -37.55 24.69 8.73
CA PRO A 326 -36.45 23.93 9.30
C PRO A 326 -36.00 24.57 10.62
N ARG A 327 -35.69 23.74 11.61
CA ARG A 327 -35.15 24.15 12.92
C ARG A 327 -33.62 24.08 12.93
N HIS A 328 -33.05 23.22 12.09
CA HIS A 328 -31.62 22.99 11.97
C HIS A 328 -31.06 23.66 10.72
N ARG A 329 -29.75 23.92 10.74
CA ARG A 329 -28.99 24.47 9.62
C ARG A 329 -27.69 23.72 9.44
N LEU A 330 -27.40 23.25 8.22
CA LEU A 330 -26.22 22.44 7.98
C LEU A 330 -24.95 23.14 8.44
N ALA A 331 -24.83 24.44 8.15
CA ALA A 331 -23.69 25.27 8.54
C ALA A 331 -23.46 25.34 10.06
N GLU A 332 -24.53 25.22 10.86
CA GLU A 332 -24.51 25.24 12.32
C GLU A 332 -24.31 23.83 12.91
N GLU A 333 -24.71 22.77 12.18
CA GLU A 333 -24.57 21.36 12.58
C GLU A 333 -23.21 20.73 12.19
N LEU A 334 -22.40 21.37 11.33
CA LEU A 334 -21.07 20.87 10.97
C LEU A 334 -20.19 20.48 12.18
N PRO A 335 -20.14 21.25 13.29
CA PRO A 335 -19.37 20.86 14.47
C PRO A 335 -19.83 19.54 15.09
N ALA A 336 -21.15 19.27 15.12
CA ALA A 336 -21.70 18.03 15.66
C ALA A 336 -21.37 16.83 14.76
N ILE A 337 -21.46 17.01 13.44
CA ILE A 337 -21.06 16.00 12.44
C ILE A 337 -19.57 15.64 12.59
N VAL A 338 -18.71 16.67 12.71
CA VAL A 338 -17.26 16.48 12.90
C VAL A 338 -16.96 15.82 14.25
N ALA A 339 -17.68 16.18 15.31
CA ALA A 339 -17.53 15.54 16.62
C ALA A 339 -17.90 14.06 16.57
N ALA A 340 -18.98 13.70 15.88
CA ALA A 340 -19.39 12.30 15.69
C ALA A 340 -18.33 11.49 14.90
N LEU A 341 -17.80 12.06 13.81
CA LEU A 341 -16.70 11.47 13.06
C LEU A 341 -15.46 11.25 13.93
N LYS A 342 -15.04 12.25 14.70
CA LYS A 342 -13.83 12.17 15.55
C LYS A 342 -14.00 11.22 16.73
N GLN A 343 -15.22 11.08 17.27
CA GLN A 343 -15.51 10.20 18.39
C GLN A 343 -15.33 8.73 18.01
N ASP A 344 -15.90 8.33 16.87
CA ASP A 344 -15.82 6.96 16.36
C ASP A 344 -15.73 6.96 14.82
N PRO A 345 -14.52 7.13 14.26
CA PRO A 345 -14.34 7.18 12.81
C PRO A 345 -14.87 5.93 12.12
N ALA A 346 -14.59 4.74 12.66
CA ALA A 346 -14.97 3.48 12.02
C ALA A 346 -16.50 3.32 11.95
N ALA A 347 -17.22 3.64 13.03
CA ALA A 347 -18.67 3.63 13.01
C ALA A 347 -19.24 4.69 12.05
N TRP A 348 -18.62 5.87 11.96
CA TRP A 348 -19.04 6.93 11.04
C TRP A 348 -18.89 6.51 9.56
N TYR A 349 -17.75 5.94 9.17
CA TYR A 349 -17.54 5.42 7.80
C TYR A 349 -18.57 4.32 7.48
N LYS A 350 -18.80 3.39 8.42
CA LYS A 350 -19.81 2.33 8.28
C LYS A 350 -21.23 2.90 8.13
N ALA A 351 -21.60 3.90 8.93
CA ALA A 351 -22.91 4.53 8.89
C ALA A 351 -23.18 5.23 7.55
N ASN A 352 -22.13 5.81 6.95
CA ASN A 352 -22.21 6.48 5.64
C ASN A 352 -21.94 5.54 4.45
N ARG A 353 -21.71 4.24 4.71
CA ARG A 353 -21.42 3.21 3.68
C ARG A 353 -20.21 3.57 2.80
N ILE A 354 -19.17 4.13 3.42
CA ILE A 354 -17.88 4.45 2.79
C ILE A 354 -16.85 3.48 3.36
N ALA A 355 -15.96 2.93 2.53
CA ALA A 355 -14.86 2.12 3.07
C ALA A 355 -13.93 3.00 3.92
N PRO A 356 -13.59 2.57 5.15
CA PRO A 356 -12.66 3.30 5.98
C PRO A 356 -11.25 3.28 5.37
N PRO A 357 -10.47 4.38 5.48
CA PRO A 357 -9.08 4.39 5.09
C PRO A 357 -8.30 3.40 5.96
N ALA A 358 -7.24 2.81 5.41
CA ALA A 358 -6.57 1.72 6.11
C ALA A 358 -6.01 2.10 7.49
N PHE A 359 -5.63 3.36 7.74
CA PHE A 359 -5.14 3.75 9.06
C PHE A 359 -6.23 3.62 10.15
N VAL A 360 -7.51 3.74 9.79
CA VAL A 360 -8.64 3.54 10.70
C VAL A 360 -8.74 2.07 11.09
N THR A 361 -8.76 1.17 10.11
CA THR A 361 -8.83 -0.29 10.36
C THR A 361 -7.54 -0.85 10.95
N GLU A 362 -6.40 -0.25 10.67
CA GLU A 362 -5.10 -0.57 11.26
C GLU A 362 -5.07 -0.15 12.75
N ALA A 363 -5.58 1.03 13.09
CA ALA A 363 -5.65 1.52 14.48
C ALA A 363 -6.61 0.68 15.34
N GLU A 364 -7.83 0.39 14.87
CA GLU A 364 -8.79 -0.44 15.60
C GLU A 364 -8.24 -1.83 15.92
N ALA A 365 -7.55 -2.45 14.95
CA ALA A 365 -6.99 -3.78 15.12
C ALA A 365 -5.87 -3.85 16.16
N VAL A 366 -5.27 -2.72 16.52
CA VAL A 366 -4.29 -2.63 17.61
C VAL A 366 -4.85 -1.98 18.88
N GLY A 367 -6.17 -1.73 18.92
CA GLY A 367 -6.86 -1.18 20.08
C GLY A 367 -6.55 0.31 20.33
N GLU A 368 -6.11 1.04 19.31
CA GLU A 368 -5.88 2.48 19.38
C GLU A 368 -7.10 3.23 18.82
N ASN A 369 -7.45 4.37 19.42
CA ASN A 369 -8.45 5.26 18.83
C ASN A 369 -7.89 5.87 17.52
N PRO A 370 -8.57 5.71 16.37
CA PRO A 370 -8.04 6.17 15.09
C PRO A 370 -7.79 7.68 15.02
N GLU A 371 -8.65 8.51 15.61
CA GLU A 371 -8.51 9.97 15.59
C GLU A 371 -7.36 10.43 16.48
N GLU A 372 -7.24 9.88 17.70
CA GLU A 372 -6.12 10.20 18.59
C GLU A 372 -4.77 9.80 17.97
N LEU A 373 -4.73 8.64 17.29
CA LEU A 373 -3.53 8.19 16.60
C LEU A 373 -3.17 9.09 15.42
N ARG A 374 -4.16 9.49 14.60
CA ARG A 374 -3.98 10.44 13.49
C ARG A 374 -3.47 11.78 13.99
N ALA A 375 -4.11 12.35 15.01
CA ALA A 375 -3.74 13.65 15.59
C ALA A 375 -2.30 13.64 16.16
N ARG A 376 -1.94 12.62 16.94
CA ARG A 376 -0.56 12.45 17.46
C ARG A 376 0.46 12.31 16.33
N HIS A 377 0.14 11.53 15.30
CA HIS A 377 1.02 11.35 14.15
C HIS A 377 1.24 12.66 13.40
N GLU A 378 0.18 13.41 13.15
CA GLU A 378 0.27 14.70 12.45
C GLU A 378 1.09 15.71 13.24
N GLN A 379 0.87 15.84 14.55
CA GLN A 379 1.66 16.71 15.41
C GLN A 379 3.14 16.32 15.41
N TRP A 380 3.44 15.03 15.57
CA TRP A 380 4.81 14.51 15.50
C TRP A 380 5.46 14.82 14.14
N ARG A 381 4.74 14.59 13.04
CA ARG A 381 5.22 14.81 11.68
C ARG A 381 5.54 16.28 11.42
N ARG A 382 4.66 17.19 11.83
CA ARG A 382 4.87 18.65 11.71
C ARG A 382 6.09 19.11 12.51
N SER A 383 6.23 18.66 13.75
CA SER A 383 7.36 19.00 14.61
C SER A 383 8.66 18.48 14.01
N ALA A 384 8.74 17.18 13.70
CA ALA A 384 9.93 16.55 13.14
C ALA A 384 10.34 17.19 11.80
N HIS A 385 9.38 17.54 10.95
CA HIS A 385 9.64 18.22 9.68
C HIS A 385 10.11 19.66 9.89
N GLY A 386 9.60 20.34 10.92
CA GLY A 386 10.08 21.65 11.34
C GLY A 386 11.56 21.61 11.73
N ASP A 387 11.96 20.63 12.54
CA ASP A 387 13.32 20.46 13.04
C ASP A 387 14.33 20.12 11.94
N THR A 388 13.89 19.50 10.85
CA THR A 388 14.75 19.04 9.74
C THR A 388 14.59 19.83 8.45
N ARG A 389 13.74 20.87 8.43
CA ARG A 389 13.46 21.68 7.24
C ARG A 389 14.72 22.27 6.58
N TRP A 390 15.74 22.55 7.39
CA TRP A 390 17.04 23.05 6.93
C TRP A 390 17.68 22.15 5.86
N ALA A 391 17.46 20.83 5.89
CA ALA A 391 18.02 19.90 4.92
C ALA A 391 17.52 20.16 3.49
N HIS A 392 16.26 20.61 3.35
CA HIS A 392 15.68 20.95 2.06
C HIS A 392 16.26 22.26 1.51
N PHE A 393 16.56 23.24 2.37
CA PHE A 393 17.30 24.45 1.95
C PHE A 393 18.71 24.12 1.48
N VAL A 394 19.40 23.19 2.15
CA VAL A 394 20.71 22.71 1.69
C VAL A 394 20.60 22.03 0.33
N ASN A 395 19.56 21.22 0.09
CA ASN A 395 19.33 20.64 -1.24
C ASN A 395 19.04 21.68 -2.33
N ILE A 396 18.35 22.77 -2.02
CA ILE A 396 18.19 23.90 -2.96
C ILE A 396 19.57 24.48 -3.30
N ALA A 397 20.42 24.73 -2.29
CA ALA A 397 21.76 25.24 -2.51
C ALA A 397 22.65 24.29 -3.34
N LEU A 398 22.55 22.98 -3.09
CA LEU A 398 23.23 21.94 -3.88
C LEU A 398 22.69 21.87 -5.31
N GLY A 399 21.38 22.07 -5.52
CA GLY A 399 20.80 22.20 -6.86
C GLY A 399 21.31 23.43 -7.60
N CYS A 400 21.47 24.58 -6.92
CA CYS A 400 22.09 25.77 -7.50
C CYS A 400 23.56 25.52 -7.85
N TRP A 401 24.30 24.77 -7.02
CA TRP A 401 25.69 24.39 -7.29
C TRP A 401 25.80 23.63 -8.62
N ILE A 402 25.01 22.57 -8.79
CA ILE A 402 25.00 21.74 -10.01
C ILE A 402 24.51 22.54 -11.23
N LEU A 403 23.54 23.43 -11.04
CA LEU A 403 23.00 24.23 -12.13
C LEU A 403 24.06 25.13 -12.81
N VAL A 404 25.02 25.65 -12.05
CA VAL A 404 26.06 26.56 -12.56
C VAL A 404 27.39 25.87 -12.84
N GLN A 405 27.63 24.71 -12.22
CA GLN A 405 28.85 23.95 -12.34
C GLN A 405 29.33 23.71 -13.78
N PRO A 406 28.51 23.22 -14.73
CA PRO A 406 29.03 22.79 -16.02
C PRO A 406 29.71 23.91 -16.82
N VAL A 407 29.33 25.17 -16.56
CA VAL A 407 30.00 26.36 -17.12
C VAL A 407 31.33 26.65 -16.42
N ILE A 408 31.40 26.47 -15.10
CA ILE A 408 32.57 26.81 -14.27
C ILE A 408 33.70 25.81 -14.47
N VAL A 409 33.37 24.52 -14.52
CA VAL A 409 34.38 23.46 -14.69
C VAL A 409 34.61 23.11 -16.16
N GLU A 410 34.00 23.85 -17.08
CA GLU A 410 34.18 23.70 -18.53
C GLU A 410 33.86 22.28 -19.03
N VAL A 411 32.64 21.78 -18.73
CA VAL A 411 32.17 20.48 -19.24
C VAL A 411 32.02 20.56 -20.77
N GLU A 412 32.81 19.77 -21.50
CA GLU A 412 32.82 19.74 -22.96
C GLU A 412 31.69 18.85 -23.52
N GLU A 413 31.31 17.81 -22.77
CA GLU A 413 30.34 16.82 -23.19
C GLU A 413 28.91 17.41 -23.16
N THR A 414 28.35 17.70 -24.34
CA THR A 414 27.06 18.40 -24.46
C THR A 414 25.92 17.69 -23.73
N ALA A 415 25.90 16.36 -23.73
CA ALA A 415 24.88 15.58 -23.03
C ALA A 415 24.98 15.69 -21.51
N LEU A 416 26.21 15.67 -20.96
CA LEU A 416 26.45 15.87 -19.53
C LEU A 416 26.09 17.29 -19.12
N PHE A 417 26.56 18.30 -19.88
CA PHE A 417 26.28 19.71 -19.63
C PHE A 417 24.78 19.96 -19.42
N TRP A 418 23.93 19.54 -20.37
CA TRP A 418 22.50 19.75 -20.28
C TRP A 418 21.82 18.90 -19.21
N SER A 419 22.37 17.70 -18.93
CA SER A 419 21.87 16.85 -17.87
C SER A 419 22.11 17.47 -16.49
N GLU A 420 23.30 18.00 -16.22
CA GLU A 420 23.63 18.73 -14.99
C GLU A 420 22.70 19.95 -14.82
N VAL A 421 22.54 20.78 -15.87
CA VAL A 421 21.63 21.94 -15.82
C VAL A 421 20.19 21.53 -15.49
N PHE A 422 19.65 20.51 -16.16
CA PHE A 422 18.29 20.05 -15.93
C PHE A 422 18.11 19.43 -14.53
N LEU A 423 19.04 18.57 -14.11
CA LEU A 423 18.98 17.91 -12.82
C LEU A 423 19.18 18.90 -11.67
N GLY A 424 20.04 19.90 -11.82
CA GLY A 424 20.19 21.00 -10.87
C GLY A 424 18.89 21.80 -10.71
N ALA A 425 18.25 22.18 -11.82
CA ALA A 425 16.95 22.86 -11.81
C ALA A 425 15.83 21.99 -11.19
N ALA A 426 15.78 20.70 -11.55
CA ALA A 426 14.82 19.76 -11.00
C ALA A 426 15.00 19.56 -9.48
N LEU A 427 16.26 19.50 -9.01
CA LEU A 427 16.57 19.39 -7.58
C LEU A 427 16.09 20.63 -6.83
N ILE A 428 16.34 21.84 -7.35
CA ILE A 428 15.82 23.09 -6.77
C ILE A 428 14.28 23.03 -6.65
N PHE A 429 13.60 22.63 -7.73
CA PHE A 429 12.14 22.55 -7.77
C PHE A 429 11.59 21.57 -6.72
N PHE A 430 12.04 20.32 -6.72
CA PHE A 430 11.54 19.31 -5.78
C PHE A 430 11.98 19.55 -4.34
N ALA A 431 13.16 20.12 -4.11
CA ALA A 431 13.60 20.51 -2.77
C ALA A 431 12.76 21.68 -2.23
N THR A 432 12.35 22.62 -3.08
CA THR A 432 11.43 23.71 -2.70
C THR A 432 10.05 23.16 -2.33
N LEU A 433 9.49 22.23 -3.11
CA LEU A 433 8.25 21.55 -2.76
C LEU A 433 8.37 20.77 -1.44
N SER A 434 9.55 20.18 -1.17
CA SER A 434 9.84 19.45 0.07
C SER A 434 9.85 20.33 1.32
N LEU A 435 9.89 21.67 1.20
CA LEU A 435 9.71 22.56 2.36
C LEU A 435 8.34 22.38 3.01
N SER A 436 7.33 21.98 2.23
CA SER A 436 6.00 21.65 2.73
C SER A 436 5.95 20.24 3.32
N TRP A 437 5.55 20.14 4.59
CA TRP A 437 5.33 18.84 5.25
C TRP A 437 4.23 18.00 4.56
N ARG A 438 3.33 18.67 3.82
CA ARG A 438 2.23 18.05 3.06
C ARG A 438 2.74 17.34 1.79
N LEU A 439 3.80 17.85 1.16
CA LEU A 439 4.34 17.33 -0.11
C LEU A 439 5.50 16.34 0.10
N ALA A 440 5.34 15.36 0.99
CA ALA A 440 6.42 14.43 1.32
C ALA A 440 6.92 13.59 0.13
N TRP A 441 6.10 13.40 -0.92
CA TRP A 441 6.53 12.71 -2.15
C TRP A 441 7.67 13.45 -2.86
N ALA A 442 7.76 14.78 -2.74
CA ALA A 442 8.79 15.59 -3.38
C ALA A 442 10.19 15.26 -2.85
N ARG A 443 10.28 14.67 -1.65
CA ARG A 443 11.54 14.21 -1.07
C ARG A 443 12.08 12.98 -1.81
N TRP A 444 11.20 12.05 -2.20
CA TRP A 444 11.59 10.93 -3.07
C TRP A 444 11.95 11.38 -4.47
N ALA A 445 11.23 12.37 -5.03
CA ALA A 445 11.61 12.98 -6.30
C ALA A 445 13.00 13.64 -6.22
N SER A 446 13.30 14.36 -5.14
CA SER A 446 14.62 14.95 -4.89
C SER A 446 15.72 13.88 -4.80
N ALA A 447 15.47 12.77 -4.09
CA ALA A 447 16.42 11.66 -4.00
C ALA A 447 16.65 10.98 -5.37
N ALA A 448 15.61 10.80 -6.18
CA ALA A 448 15.74 10.26 -7.53
C ALA A 448 16.58 11.17 -8.45
N VAL A 449 16.35 12.49 -8.38
CA VAL A 449 17.18 13.48 -9.09
C VAL A 449 18.62 13.43 -8.61
N ALA A 450 18.85 13.35 -7.30
CA ALA A 450 20.18 13.28 -6.71
C ALA A 450 20.95 12.00 -7.11
N ALA A 451 20.26 10.86 -7.17
CA ALA A 451 20.82 9.63 -7.73
C ALA A 451 21.17 9.78 -9.22
N GLY A 452 20.34 10.51 -9.98
CA GLY A 452 20.64 10.89 -11.36
C GLY A 452 21.91 11.73 -11.47
N ILE A 453 22.08 12.74 -10.61
CA ILE A 453 23.28 13.59 -10.57
C ILE A 453 24.54 12.74 -10.34
N MET A 454 24.52 11.77 -9.42
CA MET A 454 25.66 10.87 -9.21
C MET A 454 25.96 9.99 -10.44
N ALA A 455 24.95 9.69 -11.26
CA ALA A 455 25.06 8.73 -12.34
C ALA A 455 25.55 9.34 -13.67
N VAL A 456 25.07 10.54 -14.00
CA VAL A 456 25.33 11.16 -15.31
C VAL A 456 26.81 11.30 -15.69
N PRO A 457 27.77 11.58 -14.78
CA PRO A 457 29.18 11.70 -15.15
C PRO A 457 29.75 10.43 -15.79
N PHE A 458 29.48 9.26 -15.20
CA PHE A 458 30.01 8.00 -15.73
C PHE A 458 29.12 7.39 -16.83
N LEU A 459 27.82 7.71 -16.86
CA LEU A 459 26.95 7.34 -17.97
C LEU A 459 27.37 8.01 -19.29
N PHE A 460 27.87 9.25 -19.20
CA PHE A 460 28.36 10.01 -20.35
C PHE A 460 29.88 9.95 -20.54
N TRP A 461 30.59 9.07 -19.80
CA TRP A 461 32.04 8.89 -19.93
C TRP A 461 32.83 10.19 -19.83
N THR A 462 32.60 10.97 -18.77
CA THR A 462 33.24 12.28 -18.67
C THR A 462 34.76 12.21 -18.49
N GLY A 463 35.47 12.98 -19.31
CA GLY A 463 36.90 13.25 -19.14
C GLY A 463 37.17 14.30 -18.06
N ASN A 464 36.14 14.97 -17.54
CA ASN A 464 36.28 16.08 -16.61
C ASN A 464 36.34 15.60 -15.13
N PRO A 465 37.50 15.65 -14.46
CA PRO A 465 37.63 15.17 -13.09
C PRO A 465 36.86 16.01 -12.06
N ALA A 466 36.69 17.30 -12.33
CA ALA A 466 35.99 18.21 -11.42
C ALA A 466 34.48 17.93 -11.44
N ALA A 467 33.90 17.72 -12.63
CA ALA A 467 32.50 17.32 -12.79
C ALA A 467 32.25 15.97 -12.10
N PHE A 468 33.05 14.94 -12.41
CA PHE A 468 32.90 13.61 -11.81
C PHE A 468 32.94 13.64 -10.26
N LEU A 469 33.90 14.38 -9.68
CA LEU A 469 34.04 14.50 -8.23
C LEU A 469 32.86 15.24 -7.60
N SER A 470 32.51 16.39 -8.17
CA SER A 470 31.48 17.27 -7.63
C SER A 470 30.11 16.57 -7.66
N ASP A 471 29.73 16.00 -8.79
CA ASP A 471 28.44 15.33 -8.98
C ASP A 471 28.25 14.14 -8.06
N THR A 472 29.29 13.32 -7.90
CA THR A 472 29.27 12.17 -6.98
C THR A 472 29.00 12.62 -5.54
N LEU A 473 29.69 13.66 -5.08
CA LEU A 473 29.54 14.17 -3.72
C LEU A 473 28.21 14.89 -3.51
N VAL A 474 27.86 15.81 -4.41
CA VAL A 474 26.64 16.62 -4.32
C VAL A 474 25.42 15.72 -4.42
N GLY A 475 25.38 14.78 -5.35
CA GLY A 475 24.28 13.84 -5.47
C GLY A 475 24.16 12.93 -4.23
N ALA A 476 25.27 12.43 -3.66
CA ALA A 476 25.21 11.64 -2.44
C ALA A 476 24.67 12.46 -1.24
N PHE A 477 25.13 13.70 -1.05
CA PHE A 477 24.63 14.58 0.00
C PHE A 477 23.16 14.94 -0.22
N ALA A 478 22.77 15.32 -1.44
CA ALA A 478 21.41 15.69 -1.76
C ALA A 478 20.43 14.53 -1.55
N PHE A 479 20.83 13.30 -1.90
CA PHE A 479 20.08 12.09 -1.63
C PHE A 479 19.90 11.89 -0.12
N GLY A 480 21.00 11.90 0.65
CA GLY A 480 20.97 11.70 2.09
C GLY A 480 20.11 12.74 2.82
N LEU A 481 20.21 14.01 2.45
CA LEU A 481 19.43 15.10 3.03
C LEU A 481 17.95 15.07 2.64
N ALA A 482 17.62 14.56 1.44
CA ALA A 482 16.25 14.44 0.97
C ALA A 482 15.45 13.42 1.80
N VAL A 483 16.01 12.22 2.01
CA VAL A 483 15.25 11.08 2.58
C VAL A 483 15.80 10.56 3.92
N GLY A 484 17.01 10.95 4.33
CA GLY A 484 17.62 10.55 5.59
C GLY A 484 17.16 11.36 6.81
N THR A 485 16.47 12.48 6.59
CA THR A 485 15.90 13.31 7.66
C THR A 485 14.53 12.82 8.12
N ARG A 486 14.19 13.03 9.39
CA ARG A 486 12.84 12.75 9.92
C ARG A 486 11.86 13.86 9.56
N PRO A 487 10.55 13.59 9.44
CA PRO A 487 9.90 12.27 9.49
C PRO A 487 10.20 11.46 8.23
N GLU A 488 10.23 10.13 8.32
CA GLU A 488 10.50 9.26 7.18
C GLU A 488 9.35 9.35 6.15
N PRO A 489 9.62 9.67 4.87
CA PRO A 489 8.58 9.85 3.86
C PRO A 489 7.95 8.50 3.45
N GLY A 490 6.61 8.43 3.47
CA GLY A 490 5.86 7.26 3.01
C GLY A 490 5.63 6.17 4.07
N THR A 491 5.84 6.45 5.35
CA THR A 491 5.48 5.52 6.43
C THR A 491 4.00 5.63 6.79
N SER A 492 3.33 4.50 7.03
CA SER A 492 1.94 4.50 7.49
C SER A 492 1.83 5.06 8.92
N VAL A 493 0.66 5.61 9.25
CA VAL A 493 0.37 6.21 10.56
C VAL A 493 0.68 5.22 11.70
N VAL A 494 0.16 3.99 11.56
CA VAL A 494 0.30 2.95 12.57
C VAL A 494 1.75 2.46 12.68
N ALA A 495 2.46 2.34 11.55
CA ALA A 495 3.88 1.97 11.55
C ALA A 495 4.76 3.03 12.24
N ALA A 496 4.54 4.31 11.99
CA ALA A 496 5.34 5.39 12.58
C ALA A 496 5.12 5.52 14.10
N MET A 497 3.88 5.32 14.55
CA MET A 497 3.47 5.65 15.92
C MET A 497 3.56 4.47 16.90
N THR A 498 3.31 3.24 16.44
CA THR A 498 3.15 2.07 17.32
C THR A 498 4.20 0.99 17.05
N GLY A 499 4.20 -0.08 17.84
CA GLY A 499 4.99 -1.29 17.61
C GLY A 499 6.43 -1.27 18.16
N PRO A 500 7.07 -2.45 18.23
CA PRO A 500 8.38 -2.61 18.86
C PRO A 500 9.54 -2.10 17.98
N GLU A 501 10.68 -1.77 18.58
CA GLU A 501 11.93 -1.54 17.84
C GLU A 501 12.69 -2.84 17.58
N ILE A 502 12.66 -3.78 18.53
CA ILE A 502 13.28 -5.11 18.39
C ILE A 502 12.25 -6.08 17.78
N PRO A 503 12.58 -6.84 16.72
CA PRO A 503 11.65 -7.82 16.17
C PRO A 503 11.22 -8.88 17.20
N PRO A 504 9.95 -9.32 17.21
CA PRO A 504 9.47 -10.31 18.16
C PRO A 504 10.31 -11.60 18.16
N GLY A 505 10.78 -11.98 19.35
CA GLY A 505 11.61 -13.17 19.56
C GLY A 505 13.10 -12.98 19.28
N TRP A 506 13.53 -11.78 18.87
CA TRP A 506 14.94 -11.45 18.70
C TRP A 506 15.55 -10.94 20.00
N SER A 507 16.84 -11.21 20.23
CA SER A 507 17.58 -10.72 21.40
C SER A 507 18.18 -9.32 21.21
N TYR A 508 18.33 -8.86 19.96
CA TYR A 508 18.85 -7.55 19.59
C TYR A 508 18.09 -6.98 18.39
N ASN A 509 18.31 -5.71 18.09
CA ASN A 509 17.72 -5.05 16.93
C ASN A 509 18.65 -5.15 15.71
N PRO A 510 18.26 -5.85 14.63
CA PRO A 510 19.07 -5.93 13.41
C PRO A 510 19.10 -4.63 12.59
N SER A 511 18.15 -3.70 12.82
CA SER A 511 18.13 -2.36 12.22
C SER A 511 18.87 -1.30 13.07
N ALA A 512 19.53 -1.72 14.15
CA ALA A 512 20.34 -0.85 15.02
C ALA A 512 21.46 -0.14 14.25
N TRP A 513 21.93 1.00 14.77
CA TRP A 513 23.08 1.68 14.19
C TRP A 513 24.35 0.85 14.33
N THR A 514 24.52 0.14 15.45
CA THR A 514 25.67 -0.75 15.63
C THR A 514 25.74 -1.87 14.58
N GLN A 515 24.62 -2.29 14.00
CA GLN A 515 24.61 -3.31 12.94
C GLN A 515 24.83 -2.73 11.54
N ARG A 516 24.41 -1.47 11.32
CA ARG A 516 24.52 -0.80 10.02
C ARG A 516 25.87 -0.12 9.80
N LEU A 517 26.50 0.39 10.84
CA LEU A 517 27.77 1.11 10.75
C LEU A 517 28.93 0.28 10.16
N PRO A 518 29.11 -1.01 10.50
CA PRO A 518 30.12 -1.85 9.85
C PRO A 518 29.93 -1.92 8.33
N ILE A 519 28.68 -2.06 7.87
CA ILE A 519 28.32 -2.09 6.45
C ILE A 519 28.67 -0.75 5.79
N ILE A 520 28.23 0.37 6.39
CA ILE A 520 28.49 1.72 5.88
C ILE A 520 30.00 2.00 5.79
N PHE A 521 30.77 1.58 6.80
CA PHE A 521 32.21 1.77 6.84
C PHE A 521 32.92 0.97 5.73
N LEU A 522 32.51 -0.28 5.50
CA LEU A 522 33.06 -1.11 4.41
C LEU A 522 32.67 -0.57 3.04
N ALA A 523 31.43 -0.10 2.86
CA ALA A 523 30.99 0.57 1.65
C ALA A 523 31.78 1.87 1.38
N LEU A 524 32.16 2.62 2.42
CA LEU A 524 33.04 3.79 2.28
C LEU A 524 34.41 3.41 1.71
N ILE A 525 35.02 2.31 2.19
CA ILE A 525 36.26 1.78 1.60
C ILE A 525 36.03 1.43 0.12
N GLY A 526 34.90 0.78 -0.18
CA GLY A 526 34.45 0.48 -1.54
C GLY A 526 34.37 1.70 -2.44
N VAL A 527 33.68 2.77 -2.01
CA VAL A 527 33.57 4.05 -2.76
C VAL A 527 34.96 4.64 -3.04
N LEU A 528 35.84 4.68 -2.03
CA LEU A 528 37.17 5.30 -2.18
C LEU A 528 38.03 4.54 -3.19
N ILE A 529 38.03 3.20 -3.13
CA ILE A 529 38.75 2.36 -4.10
C ILE A 529 38.13 2.51 -5.48
N ALA A 530 36.82 2.32 -5.59
CA ALA A 530 36.09 2.35 -6.85
C ALA A 530 36.29 3.68 -7.57
N ARG A 531 36.15 4.81 -6.85
CA ARG A 531 36.39 6.15 -7.39
C ARG A 531 37.82 6.32 -7.94
N TYR A 532 38.83 5.79 -7.24
CA TYR A 532 40.21 5.88 -7.71
C TYR A 532 40.42 5.07 -9.01
N LEU A 533 39.83 3.88 -9.08
CA LEU A 533 39.86 3.05 -10.30
C LEU A 533 39.07 3.68 -11.45
N SER A 534 37.91 4.28 -11.17
CA SER A 534 37.10 5.00 -12.17
C SER A 534 37.84 6.18 -12.78
N ALA A 535 38.60 6.93 -11.98
CA ALA A 535 39.38 8.05 -12.48
C ALA A 535 40.39 7.59 -13.55
N TYR A 536 40.99 6.41 -13.39
CA TYR A 536 41.86 5.83 -14.42
C TYR A 536 41.08 5.39 -15.65
N GLN A 537 39.95 4.69 -15.49
CA GLN A 537 39.12 4.23 -16.61
C GLN A 537 38.55 5.39 -17.45
N LEU A 538 38.27 6.53 -16.81
CA LEU A 538 37.81 7.75 -17.47
C LEU A 538 38.97 8.60 -18.04
N GLY A 539 40.22 8.14 -17.91
CA GLY A 539 41.39 8.87 -18.42
C GLY A 539 41.75 10.13 -17.64
N GLN A 540 41.28 10.27 -16.41
CA GLN A 540 41.51 11.45 -15.56
C GLN A 540 42.86 11.38 -14.82
N ILE A 541 43.42 10.18 -14.67
CA ILE A 541 44.75 9.94 -14.10
C ILE A 541 45.52 8.94 -14.97
N ASP A 542 46.84 9.08 -15.01
CA ASP A 542 47.69 8.30 -15.94
C ASP A 542 48.11 6.93 -15.41
N SER A 543 47.99 6.68 -14.10
CA SER A 543 48.43 5.41 -13.49
C SER A 543 47.69 5.07 -12.20
N VAL A 544 47.65 3.78 -11.87
CA VAL A 544 47.05 3.22 -10.66
C VAL A 544 48.11 2.61 -9.76
N TRP A 545 47.98 2.78 -8.44
CA TRP A 545 48.84 2.13 -7.47
C TRP A 545 48.64 0.60 -7.47
N GLU A 546 49.69 -0.14 -7.84
CA GLU A 546 49.74 -1.62 -7.84
C GLU A 546 51.13 -2.10 -7.41
N PRO A 547 51.32 -2.54 -6.16
CA PRO A 547 52.64 -2.92 -5.64
C PRO A 547 53.01 -4.39 -5.81
N PHE A 548 52.06 -5.28 -6.15
CA PHE A 548 52.28 -6.73 -6.07
C PHE A 548 52.18 -7.44 -7.42
N PHE A 549 51.32 -6.97 -8.32
CA PHE A 549 50.98 -7.71 -9.53
C PHE A 549 51.45 -6.99 -10.80
N PRO A 550 52.31 -7.62 -11.63
CA PRO A 550 52.70 -7.05 -12.91
C PRO A 550 51.54 -7.11 -13.92
N GLY A 551 51.62 -6.31 -14.98
CA GLY A 551 50.68 -6.39 -16.10
C GLY A 551 50.85 -7.66 -16.93
N LEU A 552 50.09 -7.71 -18.02
CA LEU A 552 50.14 -8.80 -18.98
C LEU A 552 51.50 -8.84 -19.70
N PRO A 553 52.05 -10.04 -20.01
CA PRO A 553 53.32 -10.15 -20.75
C PRO A 553 53.31 -9.42 -22.11
N ASP A 554 52.13 -9.35 -22.74
CA ASP A 554 51.94 -8.73 -24.06
C ASP A 554 51.68 -7.21 -23.99
N ASP A 555 51.44 -6.65 -22.80
CA ASP A 555 51.30 -5.21 -22.54
C ASP A 555 52.04 -4.82 -21.24
N PRO A 556 53.39 -4.81 -21.26
CA PRO A 556 54.21 -4.57 -20.07
C PRO A 556 54.19 -3.10 -19.59
N ALA A 557 53.53 -2.21 -20.34
CA ALA A 557 53.39 -0.80 -19.95
C ALA A 557 52.36 -0.61 -18.83
N LYS A 558 51.40 -1.54 -18.72
CA LYS A 558 50.39 -1.54 -17.66
C LYS A 558 50.84 -2.36 -16.46
N ASN A 559 50.42 -1.97 -15.26
CA ASN A 559 50.48 -2.84 -14.09
C ASN A 559 49.27 -3.80 -14.02
N GLY A 560 49.26 -4.71 -13.03
CA GLY A 560 48.19 -5.71 -12.89
C GLY A 560 46.80 -5.10 -12.72
N THR A 561 46.66 -4.06 -11.90
CA THR A 561 45.38 -3.36 -11.71
C THR A 561 44.90 -2.68 -12.99
N GLU A 562 45.79 -1.95 -13.66
CA GLU A 562 45.49 -1.27 -14.93
C GLU A 562 45.05 -2.26 -16.03
N ALA A 563 45.73 -3.40 -16.13
CA ALA A 563 45.40 -4.46 -17.08
C ALA A 563 44.02 -5.10 -16.80
N VAL A 564 43.63 -5.24 -15.52
CA VAL A 564 42.32 -5.79 -15.14
C VAL A 564 41.17 -4.84 -15.48
N ILE A 565 41.27 -3.57 -15.07
CA ILE A 565 40.19 -2.58 -15.25
C ILE A 565 40.10 -2.03 -16.68
N THR A 566 41.04 -2.39 -17.56
CA THR A 566 40.98 -2.11 -19.01
C THR A 566 40.97 -3.39 -19.83
N SER A 567 40.57 -4.51 -19.21
CA SER A 567 40.45 -5.79 -19.90
C SER A 567 39.22 -5.82 -20.80
N SER A 568 39.20 -6.75 -21.77
CA SER A 568 38.03 -6.98 -22.63
C SER A 568 36.76 -7.35 -21.86
N VAL A 569 36.89 -7.92 -20.66
CA VAL A 569 35.76 -8.22 -19.77
C VAL A 569 35.21 -6.92 -19.15
N SER A 570 36.09 -6.00 -18.76
CA SER A 570 35.72 -4.68 -18.24
C SER A 570 35.10 -3.80 -19.33
N GLU A 571 35.72 -3.78 -20.52
CA GLU A 571 35.25 -3.00 -21.68
C GLU A 571 33.97 -3.56 -22.32
N ALA A 572 33.56 -4.79 -21.98
CA ALA A 572 32.30 -5.36 -22.44
C ALA A 572 31.07 -4.60 -21.89
N PHE A 573 31.22 -3.86 -20.78
CA PHE A 573 30.17 -3.00 -20.25
C PHE A 573 30.19 -1.62 -20.93
N PRO A 574 29.02 -1.03 -21.23
CA PRO A 574 28.93 0.27 -21.90
C PRO A 574 29.31 1.46 -21.00
N ILE A 575 29.67 1.21 -19.74
CA ILE A 575 30.03 2.20 -18.72
C ILE A 575 31.21 1.67 -17.90
N PRO A 576 32.03 2.55 -17.29
CA PRO A 576 33.14 2.11 -16.45
C PRO A 576 32.63 1.27 -15.28
N ASP A 577 33.05 0.01 -15.20
CA ASP A 577 32.58 -0.95 -14.20
C ASP A 577 32.94 -0.51 -12.77
N ALA A 578 34.12 0.09 -12.56
CA ALA A 578 34.51 0.66 -11.28
C ALA A 578 33.58 1.82 -10.90
N ALA A 579 33.13 2.63 -11.85
CA ALA A 579 32.22 3.75 -11.56
C ALA A 579 30.83 3.24 -11.15
N LEU A 580 30.33 2.20 -11.84
CA LEU A 580 29.09 1.53 -11.46
C LEU A 580 29.19 0.90 -10.05
N GLY A 581 30.33 0.29 -9.73
CA GLY A 581 30.63 -0.21 -8.39
C GLY A 581 30.63 0.92 -7.35
N GLY A 582 31.33 2.02 -7.62
CA GLY A 582 31.40 3.20 -6.75
C GLY A 582 30.04 3.84 -6.51
N TYR A 583 29.21 3.97 -7.55
CA TYR A 583 27.83 4.42 -7.45
C TYR A 583 27.00 3.52 -6.53
N THR A 584 27.16 2.20 -6.67
CA THR A 584 26.43 1.25 -5.83
C THR A 584 26.86 1.33 -4.37
N TYR A 585 28.17 1.40 -4.08
CA TYR A 585 28.67 1.62 -2.72
C TYR A 585 28.19 2.95 -2.12
N ALA A 586 28.14 4.02 -2.92
CA ALA A 586 27.62 5.32 -2.46
C ALA A 586 26.12 5.22 -2.12
N LEU A 587 25.34 4.52 -2.95
CA LEU A 587 23.94 4.22 -2.65
C LEU A 587 23.79 3.33 -1.39
N GLU A 588 24.70 2.39 -1.14
CA GLU A 588 24.70 1.55 0.07
C GLU A 588 24.93 2.42 1.33
N ILE A 589 25.83 3.39 1.27
CA ILE A 589 26.05 4.34 2.36
C ILE A 589 24.78 5.13 2.65
N VAL A 590 24.21 5.80 1.64
CA VAL A 590 23.04 6.67 1.86
C VAL A 590 21.81 5.86 2.27
N THR A 591 21.53 4.70 1.66
CA THR A 591 20.42 3.83 2.07
C THR A 591 20.65 3.15 3.42
N GLY A 592 21.91 2.89 3.79
CA GLY A 592 22.31 2.44 5.12
C GLY A 592 22.00 3.46 6.22
N ILE A 593 22.22 4.75 5.92
CA ILE A 593 21.91 5.88 6.81
C ILE A 593 20.39 6.10 6.93
N VAL A 594 19.64 5.94 5.83
CA VAL A 594 18.20 6.18 5.80
C VAL A 594 17.41 5.20 6.68
N GLY A 595 16.42 5.74 7.38
CA GLY A 595 15.45 4.98 8.16
C GLY A 595 15.79 4.87 9.65
N SER A 596 14.75 4.64 10.45
CA SER A 596 14.84 4.47 11.89
C SER A 596 15.33 3.08 12.30
N ARG A 597 15.52 2.88 13.62
CA ARG A 597 15.73 1.57 14.24
C ARG A 597 14.55 0.60 14.04
N ALA A 598 13.39 1.09 13.58
CA ALA A 598 12.23 0.28 13.27
C ALA A 598 12.05 0.04 11.76
N ARG A 599 13.05 0.37 10.92
CA ARG A 599 12.92 0.30 9.45
C ARG A 599 12.59 -1.10 8.92
N TRP A 600 12.96 -2.17 9.62
CA TRP A 600 12.54 -3.55 9.31
C TRP A 600 11.02 -3.73 9.22
N ARG A 601 10.23 -2.90 9.90
CA ARG A 601 8.75 -2.89 9.81
C ARG A 601 8.15 -1.62 9.22
N THR A 602 8.83 -0.47 9.35
CA THR A 602 8.30 0.81 8.84
C THR A 602 8.64 1.04 7.37
N MET A 603 9.74 0.48 6.87
CA MET A 603 10.16 0.59 5.47
C MET A 603 10.73 -0.74 4.95
N PRO A 604 9.95 -1.85 4.91
CA PRO A 604 10.43 -3.15 4.48
C PRO A 604 11.10 -3.13 3.10
N TRP A 605 10.53 -2.40 2.15
CA TRP A 605 11.08 -2.27 0.80
C TRP A 605 12.51 -1.70 0.79
N LEU A 606 12.83 -0.76 1.69
CA LEU A 606 14.15 -0.16 1.77
C LEU A 606 15.16 -1.16 2.32
N VAL A 607 14.77 -2.00 3.29
CA VAL A 607 15.62 -3.08 3.80
C VAL A 607 15.90 -4.10 2.70
N PHE A 608 14.89 -4.44 1.90
CA PHE A 608 15.07 -5.32 0.74
C PHE A 608 16.00 -4.70 -0.31
N LEU A 609 15.82 -3.42 -0.63
CA LEU A 609 16.71 -2.70 -1.54
C LEU A 609 18.16 -2.73 -1.03
N PHE A 610 18.36 -2.40 0.25
CA PHE A 610 19.67 -2.40 0.90
C PHE A 610 20.33 -3.79 0.85
N GLY A 611 19.60 -4.85 1.19
CA GLY A 611 20.12 -6.21 1.10
C GLY A 611 20.34 -6.70 -0.34
N LEU A 612 19.52 -6.28 -1.30
CA LEU A 612 19.66 -6.58 -2.72
C LEU A 612 20.87 -5.89 -3.34
N MET A 613 21.24 -4.70 -2.85
CA MET A 613 22.47 -4.04 -3.26
C MET A 613 23.70 -4.84 -2.82
N ILE A 614 23.70 -5.37 -1.59
CA ILE A 614 24.87 -6.06 -1.04
C ILE A 614 25.05 -7.47 -1.62
N ALA A 615 23.99 -8.27 -1.71
CA ALA A 615 24.11 -9.69 -2.04
C ALA A 615 24.37 -9.95 -3.54
N PRO A 616 23.46 -9.61 -4.48
CA PRO A 616 23.72 -9.70 -5.92
C PRO A 616 24.98 -8.97 -6.39
N LEU A 617 25.23 -7.74 -5.95
CA LEU A 617 26.42 -7.01 -6.37
C LEU A 617 27.68 -7.67 -5.81
N GLY A 618 27.65 -8.11 -4.54
CA GLY A 618 28.72 -8.88 -3.95
C GLY A 618 29.05 -10.12 -4.77
N ILE A 619 28.03 -10.83 -5.28
CA ILE A 619 28.24 -11.97 -6.20
C ILE A 619 28.94 -11.52 -7.48
N VAL A 620 28.52 -10.42 -8.11
CA VAL A 620 29.17 -9.89 -9.32
C VAL A 620 30.63 -9.51 -9.05
N SER A 621 30.91 -8.83 -7.95
CA SER A 621 32.28 -8.46 -7.54
C SER A 621 33.14 -9.69 -7.26
N ILE A 622 32.60 -10.73 -6.60
CA ILE A 622 33.31 -11.99 -6.35
C ILE A 622 33.58 -12.73 -7.66
N LEU A 623 32.60 -12.81 -8.56
CA LEU A 623 32.76 -13.42 -9.89
C LEU A 623 33.83 -12.69 -10.71
N PHE A 624 33.87 -11.36 -10.64
CA PHE A 624 34.89 -10.57 -11.32
C PHE A 624 36.29 -10.89 -10.81
N VAL A 625 36.48 -10.99 -9.49
CA VAL A 625 37.76 -11.39 -8.89
C VAL A 625 38.15 -12.82 -9.28
N ILE A 626 37.20 -13.75 -9.34
CA ILE A 626 37.46 -15.14 -9.79
C ILE A 626 37.97 -15.17 -11.24
N ILE A 627 37.41 -14.33 -12.11
CA ILE A 627 37.73 -14.30 -13.53
C ILE A 627 39.10 -13.66 -13.81
N GLN A 628 39.61 -12.79 -12.93
CA GLN A 628 40.88 -12.06 -13.14
C GLN A 628 42.06 -12.99 -13.51
N PRO A 629 42.50 -13.95 -12.67
CA PRO A 629 43.64 -14.79 -13.03
C PRO A 629 43.33 -15.90 -14.04
N ILE A 630 42.05 -16.24 -14.22
CA ILE A 630 41.60 -17.33 -15.11
C ILE A 630 41.48 -16.85 -16.56
N VAL A 631 40.91 -15.65 -16.77
CA VAL A 631 40.61 -15.11 -18.10
C VAL A 631 41.55 -13.96 -18.47
N ILE A 632 41.85 -13.06 -17.52
CA ILE A 632 42.71 -11.89 -17.78
C ILE A 632 44.19 -12.26 -17.60
N GLY A 633 44.51 -13.19 -16.69
CA GLY A 633 45.87 -13.69 -16.49
C GLY A 633 46.73 -12.87 -15.52
N THR A 634 46.16 -11.86 -14.86
CA THR A 634 46.81 -11.12 -13.76
C THR A 634 45.79 -10.77 -12.66
N TRP A 635 46.23 -10.05 -11.63
CA TRP A 635 45.44 -9.68 -10.46
C TRP A 635 45.49 -8.18 -10.22
N ALA A 636 44.49 -7.67 -9.52
CA ALA A 636 44.43 -6.28 -9.12
C ALA A 636 44.30 -6.16 -7.59
N THR A 637 45.34 -5.65 -6.93
CA THR A 637 45.43 -5.52 -5.46
C THR A 637 44.23 -4.79 -4.87
N LEU A 638 43.85 -3.66 -5.47
CA LEU A 638 42.74 -2.84 -4.98
C LEU A 638 41.38 -3.55 -5.13
N THR A 639 41.20 -4.34 -6.20
CA THR A 639 39.96 -5.12 -6.39
C THR A 639 39.85 -6.27 -5.39
N LEU A 640 40.97 -6.90 -5.01
CA LEU A 640 41.00 -7.91 -3.95
C LEU A 640 40.62 -7.34 -2.59
N ILE A 641 41.11 -6.13 -2.26
CA ILE A 641 40.72 -5.42 -1.04
C ILE A 641 39.21 -5.12 -1.06
N GLY A 642 38.68 -4.64 -2.19
CA GLY A 642 37.25 -4.41 -2.37
C GLY A 642 36.40 -5.68 -2.21
N ALA A 643 36.81 -6.79 -2.83
CA ALA A 643 36.12 -8.07 -2.68
C ALA A 643 36.20 -8.64 -1.25
N ALA A 644 37.33 -8.45 -0.56
CA ALA A 644 37.46 -8.81 0.85
C ALA A 644 36.51 -7.97 1.73
N ALA A 645 36.40 -6.67 1.48
CA ALA A 645 35.44 -5.81 2.17
C ALA A 645 34.00 -6.29 1.95
N MET A 646 33.63 -6.64 0.71
CA MET A 646 32.31 -7.20 0.38
C MET A 646 32.04 -8.53 1.08
N LEU A 647 33.01 -9.43 1.13
CA LEU A 647 32.88 -10.69 1.88
C LEU A 647 32.65 -10.45 3.38
N ILE A 648 33.22 -9.40 3.96
CA ILE A 648 32.97 -9.06 5.38
C ILE A 648 31.59 -8.41 5.55
N GLN A 649 31.10 -7.68 4.54
CA GLN A 649 29.84 -6.95 4.56
C GLN A 649 28.60 -7.87 4.48
N ILE A 650 28.65 -8.91 3.65
CA ILE A 650 27.55 -9.85 3.39
C ILE A 650 26.86 -10.36 4.68
N PRO A 651 27.55 -10.90 5.71
CA PRO A 651 26.89 -11.49 6.87
C PRO A 651 26.04 -10.49 7.67
N TYR A 652 26.42 -9.21 7.73
CA TYR A 652 25.67 -8.20 8.47
C TYR A 652 24.33 -7.83 7.83
N SER A 653 24.16 -8.04 6.53
CA SER A 653 22.90 -7.69 5.83
C SER A 653 21.79 -8.74 5.98
N LEU A 654 22.14 -9.98 6.32
CA LEU A 654 21.20 -11.11 6.34
C LEU A 654 20.19 -11.02 7.48
N ASP A 655 20.60 -10.50 8.63
CA ASP A 655 19.76 -10.43 9.83
C ASP A 655 18.56 -9.51 9.62
N GLU A 656 18.79 -8.32 9.06
CA GLU A 656 17.73 -7.33 8.82
C GLU A 656 16.74 -7.81 7.75
N LEU A 657 17.24 -8.43 6.68
CA LEU A 657 16.42 -9.08 5.66
C LEU A 657 15.54 -10.18 6.26
N LEU A 658 16.11 -11.05 7.09
CA LEU A 658 15.36 -12.14 7.72
C LEU A 658 14.28 -11.60 8.66
N ALA A 659 14.61 -10.61 9.51
CA ALA A 659 13.65 -9.98 10.40
C ALA A 659 12.46 -9.38 9.63
N THR A 660 12.75 -8.72 8.51
CA THR A 660 11.76 -8.14 7.61
C THR A 660 10.90 -9.22 6.93
N ILE A 661 11.50 -10.33 6.48
CA ILE A 661 10.75 -11.47 5.91
C ILE A 661 9.82 -12.10 6.96
N GLN A 662 10.29 -12.27 8.20
CA GLN A 662 9.47 -12.79 9.28
C GLN A 662 8.30 -11.84 9.60
N PHE A 663 8.54 -10.54 9.60
CA PHE A 663 7.52 -9.51 9.76
C PHE A 663 6.45 -9.57 8.68
N LEU A 664 6.85 -9.52 7.40
CA LEU A 664 5.92 -9.59 6.27
C LEU A 664 5.07 -10.87 6.33
N ARG A 665 5.68 -12.01 6.71
CA ARG A 665 4.95 -13.27 6.91
C ARG A 665 3.94 -13.20 8.06
N ARG A 666 4.28 -12.58 9.19
CA ARG A 666 3.35 -12.41 10.32
C ARG A 666 2.16 -11.55 9.91
N ARG A 667 2.40 -10.43 9.22
CA ARG A 667 1.32 -9.53 8.76
C ARG A 667 0.44 -10.16 7.68
N ALA A 668 1.03 -10.87 6.73
CA ALA A 668 0.26 -11.63 5.75
C ALA A 668 -0.63 -12.71 6.41
N LYS A 669 -0.11 -13.42 7.42
CA LYS A 669 -0.90 -14.38 8.22
C LYS A 669 -2.02 -13.71 9.03
N ALA A 670 -1.85 -12.46 9.41
CA ALA A 670 -2.88 -11.65 10.08
C ALA A 670 -3.92 -11.06 9.10
N GLY A 671 -3.91 -11.48 7.82
CA GLY A 671 -4.86 -11.03 6.80
C GLY A 671 -4.55 -9.64 6.23
N ARG A 672 -3.39 -9.05 6.53
CA ARG A 672 -3.00 -7.74 6.00
C ARG A 672 -2.50 -7.84 4.55
N PRO A 673 -2.83 -6.88 3.66
CA PRO A 673 -2.32 -6.87 2.30
C PRO A 673 -0.78 -6.75 2.27
N TRP A 674 -0.10 -7.81 1.82
CA TRP A 674 1.37 -7.90 1.89
C TRP A 674 2.08 -6.76 1.14
N LEU A 675 1.54 -6.33 0.00
CA LEU A 675 2.11 -5.25 -0.82
C LEU A 675 2.07 -3.91 -0.09
N ARG A 676 0.94 -3.60 0.56
CA ARG A 676 0.78 -2.38 1.36
C ARG A 676 1.76 -2.36 2.53
N VAL A 677 1.85 -3.47 3.27
CA VAL A 677 2.79 -3.62 4.38
C VAL A 677 4.23 -3.49 3.89
N PHE A 678 4.55 -4.03 2.71
CA PHE A 678 5.89 -3.92 2.12
C PHE A 678 6.27 -2.46 1.77
N LEU A 679 5.34 -1.69 1.20
CA LEU A 679 5.58 -0.31 0.74
C LEU A 679 5.52 0.72 1.87
N PHE A 680 4.51 0.65 2.75
CA PHE A 680 4.23 1.68 3.75
C PHE A 680 4.54 1.25 5.19
N GLY A 681 4.88 -0.02 5.39
CA GLY A 681 5.11 -0.59 6.71
C GLY A 681 3.83 -0.80 7.53
N ASP A 682 3.98 -1.45 8.68
CA ASP A 682 2.90 -1.71 9.63
C ASP A 682 3.48 -1.84 11.05
N THR A 683 2.61 -2.08 12.03
CA THR A 683 2.97 -2.43 13.40
C THR A 683 3.09 -3.94 13.59
N ASP A 684 3.69 -4.36 14.70
CA ASP A 684 3.88 -5.75 15.06
C ASP A 684 3.67 -5.97 16.55
N GLN A 685 3.61 -7.23 16.98
CA GLN A 685 3.37 -7.60 18.37
C GLN A 685 4.47 -7.07 19.30
N GLY A 686 4.08 -6.43 20.40
CA GLY A 686 5.01 -5.90 21.40
C GLY A 686 4.88 -4.39 21.58
N GLN A 687 5.25 -3.91 22.76
CA GLN A 687 5.20 -2.49 23.07
C GLN A 687 6.46 -1.79 22.55
N ARG A 688 6.33 -0.48 22.31
CA ARG A 688 7.47 0.38 22.02
C ARG A 688 8.29 0.50 23.31
N GLY A 689 9.44 -0.15 23.36
CA GLY A 689 10.34 -0.09 24.52
C GLY A 689 10.89 1.32 24.76
N GLU A 690 11.50 1.54 25.93
CA GLU A 690 12.23 2.78 26.22
C GLU A 690 13.32 3.02 25.17
N ARG A 691 13.39 4.25 24.64
CA ARG A 691 14.42 4.66 23.68
C ARG A 691 15.75 4.81 24.41
N THR A 692 16.53 3.74 24.50
CA THR A 692 17.94 3.83 24.87
C THR A 692 18.77 4.09 23.62
N ASP A 693 19.44 5.24 23.55
CA ASP A 693 20.39 5.51 22.48
C ASP A 693 21.62 4.59 22.63
N GLU A 694 21.99 3.92 21.55
CA GLU A 694 23.12 3.00 21.52
C GLU A 694 24.44 3.71 21.81
N PHE A 695 24.55 4.99 21.46
CA PHE A 695 25.75 5.81 21.55
C PHE A 695 25.92 6.54 22.88
N GLU A 696 24.92 6.50 23.77
CA GLU A 696 25.09 6.94 25.17
C GLU A 696 25.95 5.96 25.99
N ARG A 697 26.16 4.75 25.47
CA ARG A 697 26.98 3.71 26.11
C ARG A 697 28.47 3.94 25.86
N ALA A 698 29.31 3.30 26.68
CA ALA A 698 30.76 3.37 26.53
C ALA A 698 31.22 2.88 25.13
N PRO A 699 32.22 3.53 24.49
CA PRO A 699 32.66 3.17 23.13
C PRO A 699 33.03 1.69 22.95
N GLY A 700 33.62 1.07 23.97
CA GLY A 700 33.97 -0.36 23.92
C GLY A 700 32.76 -1.31 23.89
N ALA A 701 31.62 -0.90 24.45
CA ALA A 701 30.37 -1.66 24.34
C ALA A 701 29.76 -1.53 22.93
N VAL A 702 29.77 -0.31 22.37
CA VAL A 702 29.33 -0.03 21.00
C VAL A 702 30.15 -0.83 19.99
N LEU A 703 31.48 -0.81 20.11
CA LEU A 703 32.38 -1.56 19.22
C LEU A 703 32.19 -3.08 19.35
N ARG A 704 31.89 -3.57 20.56
CA ARG A 704 31.56 -4.98 20.77
C ARG A 704 30.28 -5.37 20.04
N ASP A 705 29.23 -4.56 20.15
CA ASP A 705 27.96 -4.83 19.46
C ASP A 705 28.09 -4.78 17.94
N MET A 706 28.96 -3.91 17.42
CA MET A 706 29.31 -3.84 16.00
C MET A 706 30.01 -5.10 15.48
N LEU A 707 30.88 -5.70 16.29
CA LEU A 707 31.69 -6.85 15.89
C LEU A 707 31.11 -8.21 16.28
N ALA A 708 30.12 -8.24 17.18
CA ALA A 708 29.56 -9.46 17.75
C ALA A 708 28.04 -9.59 17.58
N GLY A 709 27.34 -8.56 17.10
CA GLY A 709 25.90 -8.62 16.86
C GLY A 709 25.57 -9.51 15.68
N GLY A 710 25.10 -10.73 15.95
CA GLY A 710 24.63 -11.70 14.95
C GLY A 710 25.67 -12.29 13.98
N VAL A 711 26.83 -11.66 13.86
CA VAL A 711 27.96 -12.16 13.07
C VAL A 711 29.05 -12.68 14.00
N ASN A 712 29.45 -13.93 13.81
CA ASN A 712 30.61 -14.49 14.49
C ASN A 712 31.33 -15.52 13.61
N LEU A 713 32.66 -15.61 13.74
CA LEU A 713 33.47 -16.61 13.04
C LEU A 713 34.03 -17.62 14.03
N PRO A 714 33.40 -18.80 14.20
CA PRO A 714 33.90 -19.90 15.01
C PRO A 714 35.30 -20.31 14.53
N TRP A 715 36.15 -20.75 15.46
CA TRP A 715 37.54 -21.12 15.15
C TRP A 715 37.66 -22.15 14.02
N ASN A 716 36.69 -23.08 13.88
CA ASN A 716 36.70 -24.07 12.81
C ASN A 716 36.41 -23.46 11.43
N LEU A 717 35.52 -22.46 11.36
CA LEU A 717 35.28 -21.70 10.13
C LEU A 717 36.42 -20.73 9.84
N ALA A 718 37.06 -20.16 10.86
CA ALA A 718 38.27 -19.36 10.69
C ALA A 718 39.41 -20.20 10.11
N LEU A 719 39.62 -21.42 10.61
CA LEU A 719 40.60 -22.34 10.05
C LEU A 719 40.22 -22.77 8.62
N ALA A 720 38.94 -23.02 8.35
CA ALA A 720 38.47 -23.30 6.99
C ALA A 720 38.70 -22.10 6.04
N ALA A 721 38.59 -20.86 6.54
CA ALA A 721 38.87 -19.66 5.75
C ALA A 721 40.35 -19.56 5.39
N VAL A 722 41.24 -19.85 6.35
CA VAL A 722 42.69 -19.90 6.09
C VAL A 722 43.02 -20.97 5.04
N LEU A 723 42.42 -22.16 5.15
CA LEU A 723 42.59 -23.23 4.17
C LEU A 723 42.05 -22.84 2.78
N ALA A 724 40.85 -22.25 2.71
CA ALA A 724 40.26 -21.76 1.46
C ALA A 724 41.10 -20.64 0.83
N ALA A 725 41.60 -19.69 1.64
CA ALA A 725 42.49 -18.65 1.18
C ALA A 725 43.83 -19.21 0.67
N SER A 726 44.35 -20.28 1.27
CA SER A 726 45.59 -20.92 0.80
C SER A 726 45.47 -21.49 -0.61
N LEU A 727 44.26 -21.88 -1.04
CA LEU A 727 44.00 -22.33 -2.41
C LEU A 727 44.20 -21.22 -3.45
N LEU A 728 44.08 -19.95 -3.05
CA LEU A 728 44.32 -18.82 -3.95
C LEU A 728 45.82 -18.64 -4.29
N PHE A 729 46.70 -19.27 -3.51
CA PHE A 729 48.15 -19.13 -3.63
C PHE A 729 48.85 -20.43 -4.06
N THR A 730 48.12 -21.41 -4.61
CA THR A 730 48.73 -22.71 -5.01
C THR A 730 49.76 -22.59 -6.12
N ARG A 731 49.70 -21.53 -6.93
CA ARG A 731 50.77 -21.16 -7.88
C ARG A 731 52.11 -20.92 -7.17
N LEU A 732 52.09 -20.30 -5.99
CA LEU A 732 53.30 -20.03 -5.18
C LEU A 732 53.69 -21.22 -4.30
N THR A 733 52.73 -21.90 -3.68
CA THR A 733 53.02 -22.95 -2.68
C THR A 733 53.28 -24.32 -3.29
N PHE A 734 52.56 -24.67 -4.35
CA PHE A 734 52.60 -25.99 -4.98
C PHE A 734 53.09 -25.96 -6.43
N GLY A 735 53.42 -24.78 -6.98
CA GLY A 735 53.77 -24.62 -8.39
C GLY A 735 52.63 -25.02 -9.31
N ALA A 736 51.38 -24.77 -8.91
CA ALA A 736 50.21 -25.08 -9.72
C ALA A 736 50.19 -24.22 -11.00
N GLU A 737 49.91 -24.85 -12.14
CA GLU A 737 49.84 -24.19 -13.45
C GLU A 737 48.59 -24.63 -14.22
N GLY A 738 48.19 -23.81 -15.21
CA GLY A 738 47.05 -24.09 -16.08
C GLY A 738 45.74 -24.35 -15.33
N ALA A 739 44.95 -25.28 -15.86
CA ALA A 739 43.60 -25.58 -15.36
C ALA A 739 43.54 -25.98 -13.88
N MET A 740 44.62 -26.53 -13.30
CA MET A 740 44.64 -26.90 -11.89
C MET A 740 44.66 -25.67 -10.98
N ALA A 741 45.49 -24.67 -11.32
CA ALA A 741 45.54 -23.42 -10.55
C ALA A 741 44.21 -22.65 -10.64
N ASP A 742 43.55 -22.69 -11.81
CA ASP A 742 42.26 -22.04 -12.03
C ASP A 742 41.14 -22.72 -11.22
N ALA A 743 41.17 -24.06 -11.15
CA ALA A 743 40.24 -24.82 -10.34
C ALA A 743 40.42 -24.54 -8.83
N ASP A 744 41.66 -24.52 -8.32
CA ASP A 744 41.93 -24.17 -6.92
C ASP A 744 41.46 -22.76 -6.58
N HIS A 745 41.71 -21.81 -7.48
CA HIS A 745 41.31 -20.42 -7.32
C HIS A 745 39.78 -20.27 -7.23
N LEU A 746 39.06 -20.88 -8.18
CA LEU A 746 37.60 -20.90 -8.19
C LEU A 746 37.04 -21.53 -6.91
N ILE A 747 37.55 -22.70 -6.53
CA ILE A 747 37.06 -23.42 -5.34
C ILE A 747 37.39 -22.64 -4.06
N GLY A 748 38.57 -22.03 -3.97
CA GLY A 748 38.99 -21.20 -2.86
C GLY A 748 38.05 -20.01 -2.64
N PHE A 749 37.73 -19.25 -3.69
CA PHE A 749 36.81 -18.11 -3.59
C PHE A 749 35.36 -18.53 -3.28
N LEU A 750 34.87 -19.62 -3.88
CA LEU A 750 33.56 -20.17 -3.54
C LEU A 750 33.51 -20.60 -2.07
N ALA A 751 34.56 -21.24 -1.57
CA ALA A 751 34.66 -21.64 -0.16
C ALA A 751 34.70 -20.42 0.77
N LEU A 752 35.48 -19.37 0.45
CA LEU A 752 35.50 -18.11 1.21
C LEU A 752 34.12 -17.44 1.24
N THR A 753 33.40 -17.44 0.11
CA THR A 753 32.04 -16.90 0.01
C THR A 753 31.06 -17.66 0.90
N ILE A 754 31.11 -19.00 0.88
CA ILE A 754 30.29 -19.84 1.76
C ILE A 754 30.63 -19.60 3.24
N ILE A 755 31.91 -19.42 3.58
CA ILE A 755 32.35 -19.16 4.95
C ILE A 755 31.89 -17.77 5.43
N SER A 756 32.00 -16.76 4.58
CA SER A 756 31.47 -15.41 4.83
C SER A 756 29.97 -15.46 5.14
N LEU A 757 29.17 -16.09 4.27
CA LEU A 757 27.74 -16.28 4.50
C LEU A 757 27.47 -17.05 5.79
N ALA A 758 28.23 -18.12 6.04
CA ALA A 758 28.11 -18.92 7.25
C ALA A 758 28.61 -18.21 8.51
N ALA A 759 29.25 -17.03 8.41
CA ALA A 759 29.64 -16.21 9.56
C ALA A 759 28.43 -15.53 10.22
N ALA A 760 27.37 -15.26 9.48
CA ALA A 760 26.09 -14.87 10.07
C ALA A 760 25.46 -16.06 10.78
N GLU A 761 25.04 -15.90 12.04
CA GLU A 761 24.40 -16.97 12.79
C GLU A 761 23.13 -17.47 12.09
N VAL A 762 22.32 -16.57 11.50
CA VAL A 762 21.09 -16.92 10.77
C VAL A 762 21.31 -17.82 9.55
N ALA A 763 22.52 -17.78 8.98
CA ALA A 763 22.92 -18.52 7.78
C ALA A 763 24.00 -19.56 8.08
N ARG A 764 24.28 -19.84 9.37
CA ARG A 764 25.26 -20.83 9.83
C ARG A 764 25.14 -22.22 9.17
N PRO A 765 23.94 -22.73 8.79
CA PRO A 765 23.83 -23.99 8.06
C PRO A 765 24.49 -23.99 6.67
N LEU A 766 24.69 -22.83 6.04
CA LEU A 766 25.33 -22.75 4.72
C LEU A 766 26.77 -23.29 4.71
N ARG A 767 27.42 -23.41 5.88
CA ARG A 767 28.73 -24.05 6.01
C ARG A 767 28.80 -25.45 5.42
N TYR A 768 27.68 -26.18 5.35
CA TYR A 768 27.65 -27.51 4.74
C TYR A 768 27.88 -27.47 3.22
N GLY A 769 27.77 -26.29 2.59
CA GLY A 769 28.23 -26.08 1.22
C GLY A 769 29.74 -26.28 1.03
N LEU A 770 30.53 -26.29 2.11
CA LEU A 770 31.95 -26.68 2.04
C LEU A 770 32.15 -28.18 1.78
N ILE A 771 31.14 -29.02 2.03
CA ILE A 771 31.23 -30.47 1.80
C ILE A 771 31.39 -30.78 0.31
N PRO A 772 30.49 -30.32 -0.60
CA PRO A 772 30.67 -30.56 -2.03
C PRO A 772 31.95 -29.92 -2.56
N LEU A 773 32.35 -28.72 -2.11
CA LEU A 773 33.61 -28.09 -2.53
C LEU A 773 34.83 -28.90 -2.09
N GLY A 774 34.85 -29.36 -0.84
CA GLY A 774 35.89 -30.24 -0.34
C GLY A 774 35.94 -31.57 -1.09
N ALA A 775 34.79 -32.13 -1.47
CA ALA A 775 34.72 -33.35 -2.27
C ALA A 775 35.27 -33.15 -3.69
N VAL A 776 35.01 -31.99 -4.31
CA VAL A 776 35.61 -31.60 -5.59
C VAL A 776 37.14 -31.57 -5.48
N LEU A 777 37.70 -30.98 -4.42
CA LEU A 777 39.16 -30.95 -4.19
C LEU A 777 39.81 -32.33 -4.03
N LEU A 778 39.04 -33.37 -3.66
CA LEU A 778 39.54 -34.75 -3.63
C LEU A 778 39.70 -35.35 -5.02
N ILE A 779 38.93 -34.87 -5.99
CA ILE A 779 38.79 -35.47 -7.32
C ILE A 779 39.58 -34.68 -8.37
N THR A 780 39.49 -33.35 -8.35
CA THR A 780 40.12 -32.43 -9.30
C THR A 780 41.61 -32.70 -9.56
N PRO A 781 42.46 -32.98 -8.55
CA PRO A 781 43.89 -33.20 -8.76
C PRO A 781 44.20 -34.45 -9.61
N PHE A 782 43.27 -35.42 -9.64
CA PHE A 782 43.39 -36.62 -10.47
C PHE A 782 42.87 -36.39 -11.89
N LEU A 783 41.79 -35.60 -12.03
CA LEU A 783 41.23 -35.26 -13.33
C LEU A 783 42.15 -34.34 -14.14
N LEU A 784 42.87 -33.46 -13.47
CA LEU A 784 43.78 -32.48 -14.08
C LEU A 784 45.26 -32.87 -13.98
N GLU A 785 45.54 -34.14 -13.65
CA GLU A 785 46.89 -34.74 -13.63
C GLU A 785 47.94 -33.94 -12.81
N ALA A 786 47.57 -33.46 -11.63
CA ALA A 786 48.43 -32.63 -10.80
C ALA A 786 49.65 -33.38 -10.22
N GLY A 787 50.72 -32.64 -9.92
CA GLY A 787 51.93 -33.15 -9.26
C GLY A 787 51.65 -33.83 -7.92
N ALA A 788 52.51 -34.76 -7.48
CA ALA A 788 52.27 -35.56 -6.26
C ALA A 788 52.10 -34.72 -4.98
N THR A 789 52.89 -33.66 -4.83
CA THR A 789 52.80 -32.71 -3.71
C THR A 789 51.48 -31.95 -3.70
N HIS A 790 51.07 -31.44 -4.86
CA HIS A 790 49.80 -30.77 -5.06
C HIS A 790 48.62 -31.71 -4.74
N ARG A 791 48.62 -32.93 -5.30
CA ARG A 791 47.57 -33.94 -5.05
C ARG A 791 47.35 -34.21 -3.56
N ILE A 792 48.44 -34.42 -2.82
CA ILE A 792 48.37 -34.63 -1.37
C ILE A 792 47.81 -33.37 -0.69
N GLY A 793 48.29 -32.18 -1.05
CA GLY A 793 47.81 -30.91 -0.54
C GLY A 793 46.31 -30.70 -0.72
N SER A 794 45.80 -30.84 -1.95
CA SER A 794 44.38 -30.67 -2.25
C SER A 794 43.51 -31.72 -1.54
N ILE A 795 43.98 -32.96 -1.40
CA ILE A 795 43.25 -34.00 -0.65
C ILE A 795 43.14 -33.62 0.83
N VAL A 796 44.26 -33.20 1.44
CA VAL A 796 44.28 -32.79 2.84
C VAL A 796 43.37 -31.58 3.06
N ILE A 797 43.46 -30.55 2.21
CA ILE A 797 42.61 -29.36 2.29
C ILE A 797 41.13 -29.74 2.12
N GLY A 798 40.80 -30.57 1.12
CA GLY A 798 39.44 -31.02 0.85
C GLY A 798 38.83 -31.79 2.03
N LEU A 799 39.56 -32.76 2.59
CA LEU A 799 39.13 -33.51 3.78
C LEU A 799 38.97 -32.59 5.00
N MET A 800 39.88 -31.63 5.19
CA MET A 800 39.80 -30.67 6.29
C MET A 800 38.61 -29.72 6.15
N LEU A 801 38.31 -29.21 4.95
CA LEU A 801 37.13 -28.38 4.71
C LEU A 801 35.84 -29.15 5.02
N ILE A 802 35.75 -30.42 4.60
CA ILE A 802 34.63 -31.30 4.93
C ILE A 802 34.54 -31.47 6.46
N ALA A 803 35.62 -31.87 7.12
CA ALA A 803 35.64 -32.14 8.56
C ALA A 803 35.28 -30.90 9.40
N LEU A 804 35.82 -29.73 9.05
CA LEU A 804 35.57 -28.47 9.74
C LEU A 804 34.13 -27.97 9.57
N SER A 805 33.43 -28.37 8.50
CA SER A 805 32.03 -28.00 8.26
C SER A 805 31.04 -28.69 9.21
N PHE A 806 31.36 -29.90 9.69
CA PHE A 806 30.47 -30.67 10.57
C PHE A 806 30.39 -30.10 11.99
N ARG A 807 31.47 -29.49 12.48
CA ARG A 807 31.50 -28.94 13.84
C ARG A 807 30.56 -27.74 13.94
N ARG A 808 29.65 -27.79 14.92
CA ARG A 808 28.69 -26.72 15.18
C ARG A 808 29.38 -25.57 15.91
N GLY A 809 29.20 -24.36 15.39
CA GLY A 809 29.62 -23.12 16.06
C GLY A 809 28.67 -22.72 17.18
N ALA A 810 29.11 -21.82 18.06
CA ALA A 810 28.24 -21.22 19.06
C ALA A 810 27.25 -20.24 18.40
N ILE A 811 25.98 -20.32 18.81
CA ILE A 811 24.92 -19.36 18.49
C ILE A 811 24.70 -18.57 19.78
N ARG A 812 24.90 -17.25 19.74
CA ARG A 812 24.83 -16.38 20.93
C ARG A 812 23.49 -15.68 21.03
N GLU A 813 22.85 -15.41 19.89
CA GLU A 813 21.65 -14.60 19.81
C GLU A 813 20.40 -15.46 19.54
N ARG A 814 19.23 -14.83 19.64
CA ARG A 814 17.91 -15.42 19.33
C ARG A 814 17.32 -14.72 18.12
N TYR A 815 16.65 -15.49 17.27
CA TYR A 815 16.13 -15.10 15.96
C TYR A 815 14.63 -15.44 15.80
N GLY A 816 13.93 -15.52 16.93
CA GLY A 816 12.54 -15.90 17.02
C GLY A 816 12.25 -17.26 16.37
N THR A 817 11.29 -17.30 15.46
CA THR A 817 10.88 -18.56 14.79
C THR A 817 11.98 -19.19 13.91
N TRP A 818 13.07 -18.46 13.64
CA TRP A 818 14.19 -18.99 12.84
C TRP A 818 15.14 -19.89 13.62
N ASP A 819 15.15 -19.82 14.96
CA ASP A 819 16.04 -20.61 15.82
C ASP A 819 16.00 -22.12 15.51
N ARG A 820 14.82 -22.61 15.08
CA ARG A 820 14.60 -24.01 14.67
C ARG A 820 15.39 -24.45 13.44
N TYR A 821 15.81 -23.51 12.59
CA TYR A 821 16.55 -23.78 11.35
C TYR A 821 18.07 -23.59 11.51
N ILE A 822 18.49 -22.83 12.52
CA ILE A 822 19.93 -22.59 12.78
C ILE A 822 20.58 -23.82 13.43
N VAL A 823 19.78 -24.68 14.09
CA VAL A 823 20.23 -25.88 14.81
C VAL A 823 19.72 -27.16 14.13
N SER A 824 20.58 -27.93 13.46
CA SER A 824 20.28 -29.35 13.19
C SER A 824 20.91 -30.25 14.27
N ALA A 825 20.04 -30.90 15.06
CA ALA A 825 20.13 -32.23 15.71
C ALA A 825 20.64 -32.51 17.17
N GLU A 826 21.17 -31.59 17.99
CA GLU A 826 21.49 -31.90 19.42
C GLU A 826 21.12 -30.76 20.40
N GLY A 827 20.07 -30.00 20.09
CA GLY A 827 19.35 -29.27 21.12
C GLY A 827 18.36 -30.15 21.91
N GLY A 828 18.10 -31.37 21.41
CA GLY A 828 17.11 -32.29 21.99
C GLY A 828 17.52 -32.86 23.33
N THR A 829 18.79 -33.18 23.56
CA THR A 829 19.19 -33.98 24.74
C THR A 829 19.26 -33.19 26.05
N ARG A 830 19.37 -31.85 26.01
CA ARG A 830 19.23 -30.99 27.21
C ARG A 830 17.85 -30.36 27.36
N ARG A 831 17.03 -30.29 26.29
CA ARG A 831 15.64 -29.80 26.39
C ARG A 831 14.64 -30.91 26.72
N LEU A 832 14.95 -32.17 26.42
CA LEU A 832 14.13 -33.32 26.83
C LEU A 832 14.18 -33.64 28.33
N ALA A 833 15.09 -33.05 29.10
CA ALA A 833 15.10 -33.19 30.56
C ALA A 833 14.11 -32.22 31.25
N GLY A 834 13.60 -31.21 30.53
CA GLY A 834 12.58 -30.28 31.03
C GLY A 834 11.19 -30.53 30.45
N ASP A 835 11.10 -31.03 29.21
CA ASP A 835 9.84 -31.36 28.54
C ASP A 835 9.80 -32.84 28.13
N THR A 836 9.79 -33.75 29.10
CA THR A 836 9.28 -35.10 28.88
C THR A 836 7.75 -35.06 28.79
N ALA A 837 7.20 -34.60 27.66
CA ALA A 837 5.89 -35.01 27.12
C ALA A 837 5.49 -34.22 25.86
N ARG A 838 6.09 -34.52 24.70
CA ARG A 838 5.34 -34.63 23.42
C ARG A 838 6.28 -35.03 22.27
N ALA A 839 6.12 -36.25 21.80
CA ALA A 839 6.54 -36.61 20.46
C ALA A 839 5.55 -35.97 19.46
N ALA A 840 6.05 -35.38 18.39
CA ALA A 840 5.21 -34.90 17.29
C ALA A 840 4.34 -36.06 16.78
N THR A 841 3.02 -35.90 16.84
CA THR A 841 2.08 -36.92 16.37
C THR A 841 2.07 -36.96 14.84
N GLY A 842 1.77 -38.13 14.25
CA GLY A 842 1.64 -38.28 12.80
C GLY A 842 0.68 -37.28 12.16
N ASP A 843 -0.26 -36.74 12.94
CA ASP A 843 -1.21 -35.71 12.55
C ASP A 843 -0.55 -34.35 12.28
N GLU A 844 0.47 -33.94 13.03
CA GLU A 844 1.18 -32.67 12.78
C GLU A 844 1.99 -32.71 11.47
N VAL A 845 2.56 -33.88 11.14
CA VAL A 845 3.27 -34.09 9.87
C VAL A 845 2.28 -34.17 8.70
N MET A 846 1.09 -34.75 8.92
CA MET A 846 0.00 -34.74 7.95
C MET A 846 -0.54 -33.33 7.70
N ILE A 847 -0.69 -32.51 8.75
CA ILE A 847 -1.11 -31.11 8.64
C ILE A 847 -0.06 -30.31 7.87
N LEU A 848 1.24 -30.44 8.17
CA LEU A 848 2.30 -29.76 7.42
C LEU A 848 2.36 -30.17 5.94
N ARG A 849 2.14 -31.46 5.64
CA ARG A 849 2.06 -31.94 4.24
C ARG A 849 0.81 -31.42 3.53
N LYS A 850 -0.32 -31.33 4.24
CA LYS A 850 -1.56 -30.74 3.73
C LYS A 850 -1.39 -29.25 3.48
N GLU A 851 -0.85 -28.49 4.43
CA GLU A 851 -0.55 -27.05 4.26
C GLU A 851 0.41 -26.80 3.10
N THR A 852 1.44 -27.63 2.92
CA THR A 852 2.36 -27.50 1.78
C THR A 852 1.69 -27.82 0.44
N ARG A 853 0.72 -28.74 0.43
CA ARG A 853 -0.08 -29.08 -0.76
C ARG A 853 -1.05 -27.96 -1.11
N ASP A 854 -1.77 -27.46 -0.11
CA ASP A 854 -2.75 -26.37 -0.27
C ASP A 854 -2.05 -25.08 -0.72
N LEU A 855 -0.83 -24.80 -0.21
CA LEU A 855 0.00 -23.68 -0.66
C LEU A 855 0.42 -23.82 -2.13
N LYS A 856 0.78 -25.03 -2.57
CA LYS A 856 1.12 -25.30 -3.98
C LYS A 856 -0.10 -25.16 -4.90
N GLU A 857 -1.28 -25.56 -4.45
CA GLU A 857 -2.52 -25.37 -5.21
C GLU A 857 -2.90 -23.89 -5.34
N VAL A 858 -2.79 -23.11 -4.27
CA VAL A 858 -3.06 -21.66 -4.31
C VAL A 858 -2.08 -20.95 -5.25
N VAL A 859 -0.78 -21.25 -5.15
CA VAL A 859 0.25 -20.68 -6.03
C VAL A 859 0.03 -21.10 -7.49
N ALA A 860 -0.34 -22.37 -7.74
CA ALA A 860 -0.65 -22.84 -9.09
C ALA A 860 -1.91 -22.18 -9.66
N LYS A 861 -2.96 -21.98 -8.85
CA LYS A 861 -4.20 -21.31 -9.25
C LYS A 861 -3.96 -19.83 -9.59
N GLN A 862 -3.19 -19.12 -8.75
CA GLN A 862 -2.82 -17.73 -9.03
C GLN A 862 -1.90 -17.60 -10.24
N ALA A 863 -0.95 -18.53 -10.43
CA ALA A 863 -0.09 -18.54 -11.62
C ALA A 863 -0.90 -18.81 -12.90
N LEU A 864 -1.92 -19.67 -12.83
CA LEU A 864 -2.83 -19.95 -13.95
C LEU A 864 -3.72 -18.74 -14.27
N GLU A 865 -4.27 -18.08 -13.24
CA GLU A 865 -5.04 -16.84 -13.40
C GLU A 865 -4.19 -15.73 -14.02
N LEU A 866 -2.94 -15.56 -13.58
CA LEU A 866 -2.00 -14.62 -14.19
C LEU A 866 -1.74 -14.95 -15.67
N ARG A 867 -1.64 -16.24 -16.01
CA ARG A 867 -1.39 -16.69 -17.39
C ARG A 867 -2.62 -16.50 -18.27
N LEU A 868 -3.83 -16.70 -17.72
CA LEU A 868 -5.11 -16.43 -18.39
C LEU A 868 -5.35 -14.93 -18.59
N LEU A 869 -5.02 -14.11 -17.59
CA LEU A 869 -5.02 -12.64 -17.67
C LEU A 869 -4.04 -12.15 -18.74
N LYS A 870 -2.81 -12.69 -18.76
CA LYS A 870 -1.82 -12.38 -19.79
C LYS A 870 -2.31 -12.78 -21.18
N LYS A 871 -3.04 -13.90 -21.31
CA LYS A 871 -3.66 -14.30 -22.59
C LYS A 871 -4.84 -13.41 -22.99
N ARG A 872 -5.66 -12.94 -22.03
CA ARG A 872 -6.73 -11.94 -22.25
C ARG A 872 -6.17 -10.58 -22.69
N MET A 873 -5.00 -10.19 -22.17
CA MET A 873 -4.29 -8.99 -22.59
C MET A 873 -3.69 -9.10 -24.00
N ILE A 874 -3.27 -10.31 -24.43
CA ILE A 874 -2.66 -10.55 -25.75
C ILE A 874 -3.71 -10.78 -26.84
N ALA A 875 -4.85 -11.40 -26.50
CA ALA A 875 -5.93 -11.69 -27.46
C ALA A 875 -6.97 -10.56 -27.49
N GLY A 876 -6.60 -9.42 -28.06
CA GLY A 876 -7.58 -8.48 -28.57
C GLY A 876 -8.33 -9.11 -29.76
N ARG A 877 -9.59 -9.50 -29.55
CA ARG A 877 -10.54 -10.14 -30.49
C ARG A 877 -10.34 -11.65 -30.72
N GLY A 878 -11.23 -12.46 -30.15
CA GLY A 878 -11.40 -13.88 -30.46
C GLY A 878 -12.71 -14.44 -29.89
N THR A 879 -13.45 -15.19 -30.69
CA THR A 879 -14.85 -15.64 -30.52
C THR A 879 -15.12 -16.58 -29.33
N THR A 880 -16.35 -16.53 -28.84
CA THR A 880 -16.91 -17.07 -27.59
C THR A 880 -16.88 -18.60 -27.38
N ASP A 881 -16.21 -19.38 -28.23
CA ASP A 881 -16.31 -20.85 -28.27
C ASP A 881 -15.09 -21.63 -27.73
N GLU A 882 -14.00 -20.96 -27.34
CA GLU A 882 -12.79 -21.65 -26.81
C GLU A 882 -12.77 -21.87 -25.29
N ILE A 883 -13.68 -21.23 -24.55
CA ILE A 883 -13.67 -21.20 -23.07
C ILE A 883 -14.06 -22.55 -22.43
N PRO A 884 -15.04 -23.33 -22.94
CA PRO A 884 -15.42 -24.61 -22.33
C PRO A 884 -14.33 -25.69 -22.45
N ARG A 885 -13.62 -25.75 -23.60
CA ARG A 885 -12.61 -26.79 -23.88
C ARG A 885 -11.35 -26.69 -23.01
N LEU A 886 -10.99 -25.48 -22.59
CA LEU A 886 -9.83 -25.25 -21.71
C LEU A 886 -10.14 -25.61 -20.24
N ARG A 887 -11.42 -25.51 -19.83
CA ARG A 887 -11.88 -25.93 -18.50
C ARG A 887 -11.82 -27.45 -18.37
N GLU A 888 -12.23 -28.17 -19.42
CA GLU A 888 -12.10 -29.63 -19.48
C GLU A 888 -10.64 -30.11 -19.48
N ALA A 889 -9.73 -29.42 -20.19
CA ALA A 889 -8.31 -29.76 -20.18
C ALA A 889 -7.64 -29.55 -18.80
N GLY A 890 -8.06 -28.53 -18.05
CA GLY A 890 -7.60 -28.27 -16.69
C GLY A 890 -8.08 -29.32 -15.69
N ASP A 891 -9.36 -29.69 -15.75
CA ASP A 891 -9.94 -30.73 -14.90
C ASP A 891 -9.33 -32.12 -15.17
N HIS A 892 -8.96 -32.40 -16.42
CA HIS A 892 -8.30 -33.65 -16.79
C HIS A 892 -6.86 -33.76 -16.25
N ALA A 893 -6.12 -32.65 -16.18
CA ALA A 893 -4.78 -32.60 -15.59
C ALA A 893 -4.82 -32.76 -14.06
N LEU A 894 -5.83 -32.18 -13.40
CA LEU A 894 -6.05 -32.31 -11.96
C LEU A 894 -6.40 -33.75 -11.54
N ARG A 895 -7.23 -34.45 -12.34
CA ARG A 895 -7.57 -35.87 -12.11
C ARG A 895 -6.38 -36.81 -12.27
N GLN A 896 -5.43 -36.51 -13.17
CA GLN A 896 -4.22 -37.32 -13.34
C GLN A 896 -3.21 -37.16 -12.19
N SER A 897 -3.16 -35.98 -11.53
CA SER A 897 -2.25 -35.80 -10.38
C SER A 897 -2.75 -36.48 -9.09
N SER A 898 -4.05 -36.76 -9.00
CA SER A 898 -4.68 -37.36 -7.82
C SER A 898 -4.59 -38.89 -7.75
N SER A 899 -4.12 -39.58 -8.79
CA SER A 899 -4.15 -41.06 -8.86
C SER A 899 -2.82 -41.77 -8.54
N MET A 900 -1.73 -41.05 -8.23
CA MET A 900 -0.47 -41.68 -7.80
C MET A 900 -0.42 -41.90 -6.28
N THR A 901 -0.98 -43.03 -5.83
CA THR A 901 -0.78 -43.56 -4.46
C THR A 901 0.08 -44.82 -4.53
N PRO A 902 1.15 -44.99 -3.73
CA PRO A 902 1.90 -46.26 -3.70
C PRO A 902 1.12 -47.31 -2.90
N ARG A 903 0.84 -48.47 -3.52
CA ARG A 903 0.35 -49.67 -2.83
C ARG A 903 1.38 -50.15 -1.80
N ALA A 904 0.99 -50.20 -0.53
CA ALA A 904 1.74 -50.89 0.51
C ALA A 904 1.75 -52.40 0.24
N ARG A 905 2.95 -53.00 0.22
CA ARG A 905 3.15 -54.45 0.20
C ARG A 905 2.99 -54.99 1.62
N SER A 906 2.09 -55.94 1.80
CA SER A 906 2.02 -56.81 2.97
C SER A 906 3.22 -57.78 2.97
N SER A 907 3.81 -57.98 4.14
CA SER A 907 4.77 -59.06 4.42
C SER A 907 4.08 -60.08 5.34
N PRO A 908 4.44 -61.38 5.29
CA PRO A 908 3.61 -62.48 5.76
C PRO A 908 3.85 -62.86 7.22
N GLU A 909 2.91 -63.67 7.71
CA GLU A 909 2.73 -64.27 9.04
C GLU A 909 4.00 -64.84 9.68
N ASP A 910 4.11 -64.70 11.01
CA ASP A 910 4.82 -65.64 11.88
C ASP A 910 3.78 -66.58 12.52
N ASP A 911 3.93 -67.86 12.20
CA ASP A 911 3.66 -68.96 13.11
C ASP A 911 5.04 -69.37 13.67
N HIS A 912 5.17 -69.31 14.99
CA HIS A 912 6.30 -69.65 15.91
C HIS A 912 7.11 -68.51 16.54
#